data_AF-A0A8T4MV16-F1
#
_entry.id   AF-A0A8T4MV16-F1
#
_cell.length_a   1.000
_cell.length_b   1.000
_cell.length_c   1.000
_cell.angle_alpha   90.00
_cell.angle_beta   90.00
_cell.angle_gamma   90.00
#
_symmetry.space_group_name_H-M   'P 1'
#
loop_
_entity.id
_entity.type
_entity.pdbx_description
1 polymer ?
#
loop_
_entity_poly.entity_id
_entity_poly.type
_entity_poly.pdbx_seq_one_letter_code
_entity_poly.pdbx_strand_id
1 'polypeptide(L)'
;MRNIPRIKPIPVVSWLAAISTIALTIFFFPNAFGQSYSNFTSREAGLNTPLLNVTYTTSISISSCSTLDTPGATYNLTASITNSATSYCINISTNNITLDCGGNTIDGNDVATYGIWTTNTSAKNFGNVTIQNCKLTDWKNAAIYLAAMDNSTLRWLNVSSSATNGIRVINSNNTIIEHIRTEYSSGSRGIDMAVSNNFLLNNITSYGNGADGIRIAGTSGAAGNSQGRVINSTILYNGGRGLRLDTLFNVYINNLNSSHNALAGVDFISADGSVLINSTINHNLREGIAGSFGADKINISNNRIENNSWAGISHQPTFGFRNAFIYNNFFNNSVNVNVSNVGAAGTATAYNFTKVNGTRVYGAGALLGGNYWANWTGGGQGFSQTCADANFDGFCDTAYTLNINGTITTADYLPYSDNYDKGLPSFVEIPATLANSSNISSITTYFNITAFDLTTNISTCFLSLQVPGAAWATNFTMTNDNRGMNVTCNYTSASFNPSFQGAFFWKFWANDSSSNHNETSLLGGVFDSKAPTPMNYTTLTPDNASSISSTSIVVNVTSSDGSGTGVANLTFTLTNITGTDMTELNRTFIYGFYNYSLNFTSLASGTYLFNVTATDYAGNKNTTERRTVTIAAGTSISISSCTTLDSSDATYNLTSSITDSATSYCINISANNVTLDCGGNTIDGNDIADWGIWTNRSAAGEFTNITIQNCKITDWDTEGIYLGNAHNNTLRWLNVSSNPDQGISATNSNNSRYEHLDVSVNSLRGIRINTASNNVFSNITTNGNGADGFYLAGASGRLATYNIMTNITAIGNLQRGIRIDTANSNTLNNATIYYNSIGLSLIVADFNVVVNSTIYGTYGGGGGSGGIQMAFGDDSNNISNNAIVNTTLHGIILESSANTKNIISNNFFNNTRNFNITFFGTGTSFNTTQQNGTRIYSAGTQIGGNFWANWTGNNDFSKDCADADWDGFCDANYTLNGTGSVKVADYLPYSDEYDKGVPSFVEIPATIGNASNVSSTTAFFNITAFDATTDISTCFLSIQNPSGISLSNVTMTKNLVSTNVTCNYTNSFNPLQQGAFLWKFLANDSSNNWNQTSLFSGVFDSIAPFVDYYSSTPANASTSTGSILMNATSNDGSGTGIANLTFTLTNITGTDMTELNRTFIYGFHNYSLNFTSLASGTYLFNVTATDFAGNKNTTERRTTSISTAPPAQTSGETI
;
A
#
# COMPACT_ATOMS: atom_id res chain seq x y z
N MET A 1 -74.79 -57.60 -20.38
CA MET A 1 -75.51 -56.47 -19.73
C MET A 1 -74.46 -55.39 -19.50
N ARG A 2 -74.52 -54.27 -20.23
CA ARG A 2 -75.03 -52.95 -19.79
C ARG A 2 -74.35 -52.42 -18.50
N ASN A 3 -73.77 -51.22 -18.45
CA ASN A 3 -73.47 -50.21 -19.50
C ASN A 3 -72.37 -49.24 -19.00
N ILE A 4 -71.65 -48.58 -19.93
CA ILE A 4 -70.92 -47.31 -19.70
C ILE A 4 -71.73 -46.20 -20.41
N PRO A 5 -71.76 -44.94 -19.92
CA PRO A 5 -70.75 -43.90 -20.26
C PRO A 5 -70.27 -43.12 -19.00
N ARG A 6 -69.06 -42.54 -18.91
CA ARG A 6 -68.43 -41.43 -19.67
C ARG A 6 -69.19 -40.08 -19.61
N ILE A 7 -68.54 -39.05 -19.02
CA ILE A 7 -68.15 -37.77 -19.66
C ILE A 7 -67.20 -37.02 -18.69
N LYS A 8 -66.38 -36.10 -19.21
CA LYS A 8 -65.28 -35.35 -18.53
C LYS A 8 -65.11 -33.98 -19.25
N PRO A 9 -64.25 -33.06 -18.78
CA PRO A 9 -64.48 -31.95 -17.84
C PRO A 9 -64.63 -30.58 -18.57
N ILE A 10 -63.88 -29.51 -18.18
CA ILE A 10 -63.55 -28.24 -18.90
C ILE A 10 -64.55 -27.05 -18.70
N PRO A 11 -64.11 -25.78 -18.45
CA PRO A 11 -62.93 -25.27 -17.70
C PRO A 11 -63.26 -23.94 -16.91
N VAL A 12 -62.40 -22.89 -17.00
CA VAL A 12 -62.54 -21.46 -16.56
C VAL A 12 -62.43 -21.23 -15.03
N VAL A 13 -61.34 -20.70 -14.44
CA VAL A 13 -60.59 -19.41 -14.59
C VAL A 13 -61.02 -18.33 -13.56
N SER A 14 -60.41 -18.42 -12.37
CA SER A 14 -59.51 -17.42 -11.71
C SER A 14 -59.89 -15.95 -11.44
N TRP A 15 -58.95 -15.28 -10.76
CA TRP A 15 -58.69 -13.82 -10.63
C TRP A 15 -59.55 -12.95 -9.68
N LEU A 16 -58.93 -11.79 -9.34
CA LEU A 16 -59.46 -10.61 -8.62
C LEU A 16 -59.85 -10.87 -7.16
N ALA A 17 -59.06 -10.54 -6.12
CA ALA A 17 -58.09 -9.45 -5.93
C ALA A 17 -58.68 -8.02 -5.93
N ALA A 18 -58.37 -7.26 -4.87
CA ALA A 18 -58.42 -5.80 -4.82
C ALA A 18 -57.02 -5.31 -4.37
N ILE A 19 -56.26 -4.48 -5.10
CA ILE A 19 -56.56 -3.12 -5.62
C ILE A 19 -56.63 -2.17 -4.41
N SER A 20 -55.78 -1.14 -4.23
CA SER A 20 -54.89 -0.37 -5.12
C SER A 20 -53.99 0.61 -4.28
N THR A 21 -52.92 1.31 -4.71
CA THR A 21 -52.17 1.46 -6.00
C THR A 21 -50.87 2.26 -5.81
N ILE A 22 -49.95 2.14 -6.78
CA ILE A 22 -49.02 3.18 -7.32
C ILE A 22 -47.82 3.62 -6.45
N ALA A 23 -46.65 3.64 -7.12
CA ALA A 23 -45.35 4.06 -6.61
C ALA A 23 -45.04 5.54 -6.88
N LEU A 24 -44.01 6.09 -6.21
CA LEU A 24 -42.96 6.86 -6.89
C LEU A 24 -41.66 6.98 -6.06
N THR A 25 -40.69 7.69 -6.65
CA THR A 25 -39.29 7.91 -6.30
C THR A 25 -38.99 8.86 -5.13
N ILE A 26 -38.03 8.45 -4.28
CA ILE A 26 -36.94 9.25 -3.64
C ILE A 26 -37.32 10.37 -2.63
N PHE A 27 -36.41 10.59 -1.66
CA PHE A 27 -36.22 11.73 -0.73
C PHE A 27 -36.66 11.60 0.75
N PHE A 28 -36.06 12.49 1.57
CA PHE A 28 -35.76 12.38 3.00
C PHE A 28 -36.90 12.77 3.98
N PHE A 29 -36.67 12.44 5.25
CA PHE A 29 -37.29 12.94 6.51
C PHE A 29 -37.44 14.49 6.59
N PRO A 30 -38.18 15.09 7.58
CA PRO A 30 -38.55 14.54 8.89
C PRO A 30 -39.93 14.89 9.53
N ASN A 31 -40.21 14.20 10.65
CA ASN A 31 -40.95 14.62 11.86
C ASN A 31 -42.40 15.18 11.78
N ALA A 32 -43.34 14.34 12.22
CA ALA A 32 -44.36 14.73 13.20
C ALA A 32 -44.21 13.81 14.42
N PHE A 33 -44.29 14.33 15.66
CA PHE A 33 -43.66 13.70 16.83
C PHE A 33 -44.65 13.27 17.93
N GLY A 34 -44.39 12.12 18.58
CA GLY A 34 -45.07 11.68 19.80
C GLY A 34 -45.31 10.16 19.88
N GLN A 35 -44.44 9.36 20.49
CA GLN A 35 -43.18 9.67 21.20
C GLN A 35 -42.08 8.64 20.85
N SER A 36 -40.82 9.09 20.94
CA SER A 36 -39.51 8.37 21.04
C SER A 36 -39.46 6.84 20.88
N TYR A 37 -38.50 6.24 20.15
CA TYR A 37 -37.14 6.71 19.81
C TYR A 37 -36.79 6.56 18.30
N SER A 38 -35.70 7.18 17.85
CA SER A 38 -35.46 7.50 16.42
C SER A 38 -34.12 7.01 15.83
N ASN A 39 -34.22 6.30 14.69
CA ASN A 39 -33.35 6.19 13.49
C ASN A 39 -31.80 6.18 13.52
N PHE A 40 -31.27 5.34 12.62
CA PHE A 40 -29.88 5.23 12.12
C PHE A 40 -29.49 6.30 11.07
N THR A 41 -28.17 6.53 10.89
CA THR A 41 -27.47 6.80 9.61
C THR A 41 -26.03 6.24 9.64
N SER A 42 -25.24 6.40 8.56
CA SER A 42 -24.39 5.29 8.04
C SER A 42 -23.57 5.65 6.78
N ARG A 43 -22.26 5.28 6.66
CA ARG A 43 -21.48 5.35 5.39
C ARG A 43 -20.10 4.59 5.33
N GLU A 44 -19.99 3.63 4.40
CA GLU A 44 -18.90 3.31 3.38
C GLU A 44 -17.40 2.88 3.65
N ALA A 45 -17.03 1.63 3.18
CA ALA A 45 -16.05 1.22 2.09
C ALA A 45 -14.53 0.80 2.27
N GLY A 46 -13.99 -0.20 1.47
CA GLY A 46 -12.53 -0.27 1.01
C GLY A 46 -11.55 -1.51 0.67
N LEU A 47 -11.84 -2.84 0.52
CA LEU A 47 -11.10 -3.91 -0.32
C LEU A 47 -9.81 -4.85 0.02
N ASN A 48 -9.94 -6.24 0.08
CA ASN A 48 -9.06 -7.42 -0.43
C ASN A 48 -8.14 -8.44 0.44
N THR A 49 -7.81 -9.70 -0.05
CA THR A 49 -7.06 -10.95 0.52
C THR A 49 -6.14 -11.83 -0.43
N PRO A 50 -5.34 -12.88 0.03
CA PRO A 50 -5.43 -14.32 -0.50
C PRO A 50 -4.89 -15.64 0.27
N LEU A 51 -5.60 -16.82 0.17
CA LEU A 51 -5.25 -18.32 0.00
C LEU A 51 -4.47 -19.33 0.97
N LEU A 52 -4.92 -20.65 1.11
CA LEU A 52 -4.23 -22.00 0.83
C LEU A 52 -4.13 -23.26 1.86
N ASN A 53 -4.67 -24.50 1.56
CA ASN A 53 -4.33 -25.97 2.01
C ASN A 53 -5.06 -26.84 3.17
N VAL A 54 -4.82 -28.18 3.43
CA VAL A 54 -5.77 -29.18 4.14
C VAL A 54 -5.21 -30.36 5.09
N THR A 55 -5.53 -30.48 6.43
CA THR A 55 -5.39 -31.70 7.35
C THR A 55 -6.40 -31.86 8.58
N TYR A 56 -7.28 -32.89 8.67
CA TYR A 56 -8.46 -32.98 9.59
C TYR A 56 -8.15 -32.98 11.12
N THR A 57 -8.84 -32.16 11.93
CA THR A 57 -8.81 -32.21 13.42
C THR A 57 -10.16 -32.59 14.06
N THR A 58 -10.13 -33.12 15.30
CA THR A 58 -11.34 -33.35 16.13
C THR A 58 -11.56 -32.20 17.13
N SER A 59 -12.72 -32.11 17.78
CA SER A 59 -13.16 -30.92 18.54
C SER A 59 -13.94 -31.30 19.82
N ILE A 60 -13.59 -30.73 20.98
CA ILE A 60 -14.15 -31.08 22.30
C ILE A 60 -14.41 -29.82 23.15
N SER A 61 -15.60 -29.69 23.74
CA SER A 61 -15.97 -28.54 24.59
C SER A 61 -15.64 -28.80 26.06
N ILE A 62 -15.04 -27.83 26.72
CA ILE A 62 -14.86 -27.80 28.17
C ILE A 62 -15.38 -26.47 28.75
N SER A 63 -15.86 -26.48 29.98
CA SER A 63 -16.39 -25.31 30.71
C SER A 63 -15.96 -25.26 32.18
N SER A 64 -15.11 -26.22 32.59
CA SER A 64 -14.58 -26.38 33.94
C SER A 64 -13.19 -27.02 33.86
N CYS A 65 -12.49 -27.09 34.99
CA CYS A 65 -11.21 -27.77 35.09
C CYS A 65 -11.32 -29.23 34.60
N SER A 66 -10.42 -29.63 33.70
CA SER A 66 -10.57 -30.79 32.81
C SER A 66 -9.22 -31.44 32.49
N THR A 67 -9.24 -32.75 32.21
CA THR A 67 -8.10 -33.47 31.61
C THR A 67 -8.30 -33.58 30.09
N LEU A 68 -7.21 -33.39 29.34
CA LEU A 68 -7.16 -33.31 27.88
C LEU A 68 -6.31 -34.51 27.39
N ASP A 69 -6.99 -35.61 27.07
CA ASP A 69 -6.40 -36.95 26.91
C ASP A 69 -6.56 -37.57 25.51
N THR A 70 -7.36 -36.94 24.65
CA THR A 70 -7.74 -37.43 23.32
C THR A 70 -6.81 -36.85 22.23
N PRO A 71 -5.92 -37.63 21.59
CA PRO A 71 -4.93 -37.09 20.66
C PRO A 71 -5.56 -36.54 19.36
N GLY A 72 -5.04 -35.44 18.84
CA GLY A 72 -5.53 -34.81 17.61
C GLY A 72 -6.80 -33.96 17.80
N ALA A 73 -7.14 -33.64 19.06
CA ALA A 73 -8.34 -32.90 19.41
C ALA A 73 -8.07 -31.43 19.77
N THR A 74 -8.98 -30.58 19.31
CA THR A 74 -9.07 -29.15 19.59
C THR A 74 -10.05 -28.94 20.75
N TYR A 75 -9.53 -28.94 21.97
CA TYR A 75 -10.25 -28.62 23.19
C TYR A 75 -10.54 -27.12 23.26
N ASN A 76 -11.80 -26.74 23.39
CA ASN A 76 -12.21 -25.36 23.42
C ASN A 76 -12.86 -24.99 24.76
N LEU A 77 -12.30 -23.97 25.42
CA LEU A 77 -12.86 -23.45 26.66
C LEU A 77 -14.04 -22.52 26.35
N THR A 78 -15.24 -22.99 26.66
CA THR A 78 -16.51 -22.33 26.32
C THR A 78 -16.90 -21.24 27.32
N ALA A 79 -16.51 -21.37 28.59
CA ALA A 79 -16.75 -20.39 29.64
C ALA A 79 -15.48 -20.13 30.46
N SER A 80 -15.33 -18.92 31.00
CA SER A 80 -14.24 -18.60 31.93
C SER A 80 -14.42 -19.39 33.22
N ILE A 81 -13.33 -19.98 33.71
CA ILE A 81 -13.27 -20.69 34.98
C ILE A 81 -12.81 -19.67 36.00
N THR A 82 -13.64 -19.36 36.99
CA THR A 82 -13.37 -18.35 38.03
C THR A 82 -12.98 -19.01 39.35
N ASN A 83 -11.97 -18.48 40.02
CA ASN A 83 -11.56 -18.82 41.39
C ASN A 83 -11.39 -20.33 41.65
N SER A 84 -10.72 -21.05 40.74
CA SER A 84 -10.54 -22.48 40.90
C SER A 84 -9.63 -22.81 42.09
N ALA A 85 -10.12 -23.68 42.97
CA ALA A 85 -9.39 -24.24 44.10
C ALA A 85 -8.70 -25.58 43.78
N THR A 86 -8.76 -26.08 42.55
CA THR A 86 -8.12 -27.35 42.19
C THR A 86 -6.60 -27.18 42.07
N SER A 87 -5.80 -28.14 42.55
CA SER A 87 -4.32 -28.04 42.53
C SER A 87 -3.76 -27.69 41.15
N TYR A 88 -4.41 -28.16 40.09
CA TYR A 88 -4.27 -27.67 38.73
C TYR A 88 -5.66 -27.64 38.07
N CYS A 89 -5.89 -26.79 37.07
CA CYS A 89 -7.20 -26.71 36.42
C CYS A 89 -7.29 -27.49 35.11
N ILE A 90 -6.45 -27.16 34.13
CA ILE A 90 -6.38 -27.87 32.85
C ILE A 90 -5.18 -28.80 32.88
N ASN A 91 -5.39 -30.10 32.63
CA ASN A 91 -4.33 -31.10 32.58
C ASN A 91 -4.18 -31.70 31.18
N ILE A 92 -3.10 -31.38 30.46
CA ILE A 92 -2.79 -31.96 29.16
C ILE A 92 -1.99 -33.25 29.36
N SER A 93 -2.60 -34.39 29.01
CA SER A 93 -2.06 -35.72 29.26
C SER A 93 -1.76 -36.51 27.99
N THR A 94 -1.75 -35.88 26.81
CA THR A 94 -1.46 -36.53 25.53
C THR A 94 -0.91 -35.56 24.47
N ASN A 95 -0.61 -36.09 23.27
CA ASN A 95 0.00 -35.40 22.15
C ASN A 95 -1.01 -34.87 21.12
N ASN A 96 -0.55 -33.98 20.23
CA ASN A 96 -1.37 -33.41 19.14
C ASN A 96 -2.62 -32.70 19.68
N ILE A 97 -2.51 -32.02 20.82
CA ILE A 97 -3.60 -31.29 21.47
C ILE A 97 -3.59 -29.83 21.03
N THR A 98 -4.72 -29.30 20.60
CA THR A 98 -4.93 -27.85 20.61
C THR A 98 -5.85 -27.51 21.77
N LEU A 99 -5.46 -26.58 22.62
CA LEU A 99 -6.31 -25.90 23.60
C LEU A 99 -6.53 -24.47 23.12
N ASP A 100 -7.76 -24.15 22.73
CA ASP A 100 -8.16 -22.77 22.42
C ASP A 100 -9.10 -22.26 23.50
N CYS A 101 -8.71 -21.21 24.21
CA CYS A 101 -9.57 -20.60 25.21
C CYS A 101 -10.51 -19.53 24.63
N GLY A 102 -10.26 -19.00 23.43
CA GLY A 102 -10.97 -17.90 22.78
C GLY A 102 -11.38 -16.78 23.75
N GLY A 103 -10.39 -16.14 24.36
CA GLY A 103 -10.55 -15.04 25.32
C GLY A 103 -10.92 -15.44 26.74
N ASN A 104 -11.35 -16.68 27.00
CA ASN A 104 -11.77 -17.08 28.35
C ASN A 104 -10.59 -17.13 29.33
N THR A 105 -10.90 -16.79 30.59
CA THR A 105 -9.95 -16.80 31.70
C THR A 105 -9.93 -18.18 32.37
N ILE A 106 -8.73 -18.68 32.66
CA ILE A 106 -8.48 -19.79 33.58
C ILE A 106 -7.93 -19.17 34.86
N ASP A 107 -8.80 -18.96 35.84
CA ASP A 107 -8.56 -18.22 37.08
C ASP A 107 -8.30 -19.16 38.25
N GLY A 108 -7.20 -18.94 38.96
CA GLY A 108 -6.87 -19.59 40.22
C GLY A 108 -7.49 -18.84 41.40
N ASN A 109 -7.03 -19.15 42.60
CA ASN A 109 -7.51 -18.51 43.85
C ASN A 109 -6.35 -18.13 44.78
N ASP A 110 -5.20 -17.78 44.21
CA ASP A 110 -3.88 -17.57 44.84
C ASP A 110 -3.28 -18.79 45.56
N VAL A 111 -4.07 -19.84 45.81
CA VAL A 111 -3.66 -21.06 46.53
C VAL A 111 -3.44 -22.24 45.57
N ALA A 112 -4.25 -22.33 44.52
CA ALA A 112 -4.18 -23.34 43.47
C ALA A 112 -2.86 -23.27 42.67
N THR A 113 -2.28 -24.41 42.28
CA THR A 113 -0.85 -24.47 41.87
C THR A 113 -0.62 -24.13 40.40
N TYR A 114 -1.41 -24.67 39.47
CA TYR A 114 -1.21 -24.46 38.02
C TYR A 114 -2.50 -24.25 37.21
N GLY A 115 -2.53 -23.27 36.31
CA GLY A 115 -3.69 -23.05 35.44
C GLY A 115 -3.80 -24.13 34.37
N ILE A 116 -2.78 -24.23 33.53
CA ILE A 116 -2.56 -25.33 32.58
C ILE A 116 -1.31 -26.09 33.02
N TRP A 117 -1.44 -27.40 33.20
CA TRP A 117 -0.39 -28.33 33.59
C TRP A 117 -0.28 -29.48 32.59
N THR A 118 0.89 -30.13 32.53
CA THR A 118 1.11 -31.34 31.74
C THR A 118 1.54 -32.51 32.63
N THR A 119 0.77 -33.61 32.66
CA THR A 119 1.17 -34.84 33.37
C THR A 119 2.26 -35.59 32.63
N ASN A 120 3.52 -35.22 32.84
CA ASN A 120 4.66 -36.09 32.55
C ASN A 120 5.85 -35.78 33.46
N THR A 121 6.35 -36.81 34.16
CA THR A 121 7.51 -36.73 35.08
C THR A 121 8.70 -37.57 34.64
N SER A 122 8.60 -38.30 33.52
CA SER A 122 9.51 -39.44 33.27
C SER A 122 9.82 -39.80 31.82
N ALA A 123 8.98 -39.43 30.83
CA ALA A 123 9.10 -39.94 29.46
C ALA A 123 9.28 -38.81 28.43
N LYS A 124 10.48 -38.70 27.83
CA LYS A 124 10.63 -37.96 26.56
C LYS A 124 9.81 -38.68 25.48
N ASN A 125 8.88 -37.96 24.84
CA ASN A 125 8.10 -38.28 23.61
C ASN A 125 6.71 -37.61 23.59
N PHE A 126 6.43 -36.65 24.49
CA PHE A 126 5.19 -35.88 24.43
C PHE A 126 5.40 -34.57 23.63
N GLY A 127 4.34 -34.03 23.04
CA GLY A 127 4.48 -32.88 22.14
C GLY A 127 3.36 -32.63 21.12
N ASN A 128 3.65 -31.67 20.23
CA ASN A 128 2.71 -31.04 19.29
C ASN A 128 1.46 -30.51 20.01
N VAL A 129 1.69 -29.76 21.10
CA VAL A 129 0.61 -29.11 21.86
C VAL A 129 0.53 -27.65 21.47
N THR A 130 -0.63 -27.19 21.00
CA THR A 130 -0.91 -25.75 20.82
C THR A 130 -1.78 -25.25 21.98
N ILE A 131 -1.37 -24.17 22.65
CA ILE A 131 -2.20 -23.44 23.62
C ILE A 131 -2.40 -22.04 23.05
N GLN A 132 -3.66 -21.64 22.88
CA GLN A 132 -3.98 -20.35 22.27
C GLN A 132 -5.16 -19.60 22.91
N ASN A 133 -5.13 -18.27 22.80
CA ASN A 133 -6.21 -17.36 23.18
C ASN A 133 -6.65 -17.41 24.67
N CYS A 134 -5.77 -17.83 25.58
CA CYS A 134 -6.08 -17.97 27.01
C CYS A 134 -5.62 -16.75 27.82
N LYS A 135 -6.52 -16.24 28.69
CA LYS A 135 -6.13 -15.44 29.85
C LYS A 135 -5.93 -16.35 31.05
N LEU A 136 -4.90 -16.13 31.87
CA LEU A 136 -4.69 -16.85 33.12
C LEU A 136 -4.31 -15.92 34.26
N THR A 137 -4.90 -16.12 35.43
CA THR A 137 -4.82 -15.25 36.63
C THR A 137 -4.72 -16.06 37.92
N ASP A 138 -4.11 -15.46 38.96
CA ASP A 138 -4.22 -15.86 40.36
C ASP A 138 -3.74 -17.31 40.66
N TRP A 139 -2.68 -17.75 39.97
CA TRP A 139 -2.06 -19.08 40.11
C TRP A 139 -0.79 -19.07 40.99
N LYS A 140 -0.74 -19.93 42.00
CA LYS A 140 0.30 -19.93 43.03
C LYS A 140 1.72 -20.23 42.52
N ASN A 141 1.88 -21.16 41.56
CA ASN A 141 3.20 -21.58 41.08
C ASN A 141 3.43 -21.15 39.64
N ALA A 142 2.66 -21.68 38.68
CA ALA A 142 2.72 -21.19 37.31
C ALA A 142 1.37 -21.25 36.61
N ALA A 143 0.96 -20.16 35.96
CA ALA A 143 -0.27 -20.17 35.17
C ALA A 143 -0.21 -21.25 34.08
N ILE A 144 0.96 -21.39 33.42
CA ILE A 144 1.23 -22.49 32.49
C ILE A 144 2.50 -23.22 32.90
N TYR A 145 2.42 -24.54 33.04
CA TYR A 145 3.57 -25.43 33.24
C TYR A 145 3.56 -26.54 32.17
N LEU A 146 4.54 -26.50 31.26
CA LEU A 146 4.80 -27.55 30.28
C LEU A 146 6.10 -28.28 30.61
N ALA A 147 6.06 -29.61 30.61
CA ALA A 147 7.26 -30.44 30.76
C ALA A 147 7.32 -31.57 29.72
N ALA A 148 8.45 -31.68 29.03
CA ALA A 148 8.72 -32.69 27.98
C ALA A 148 7.72 -32.67 26.81
N MET A 149 7.42 -31.47 26.30
CA MET A 149 6.40 -31.20 25.27
C MET A 149 7.01 -30.62 23.98
N ASP A 150 7.65 -31.48 23.18
CA ASP A 150 8.38 -31.07 21.97
C ASP A 150 7.45 -30.59 20.83
N ASN A 151 7.90 -29.67 19.98
CA ASN A 151 7.15 -29.11 18.84
C ASN A 151 5.84 -28.38 19.23
N SER A 152 5.75 -27.89 20.47
CA SER A 152 4.55 -27.24 21.00
C SER A 152 4.54 -25.74 20.71
N THR A 153 3.35 -25.15 20.55
CA THR A 153 3.19 -23.69 20.41
C THR A 153 2.35 -23.09 21.54
N LEU A 154 2.77 -21.94 22.05
CA LEU A 154 1.99 -21.07 22.93
C LEU A 154 1.78 -19.76 22.18
N ARG A 155 0.53 -19.33 21.97
CA ARG A 155 0.23 -18.15 21.13
C ARG A 155 -0.96 -17.31 21.63
N TRP A 156 -0.86 -15.98 21.59
CA TRP A 156 -1.94 -15.06 22.01
C TRP A 156 -2.44 -15.31 23.44
N LEU A 157 -1.51 -15.30 24.42
CA LEU A 157 -1.82 -15.58 25.83
C LEU A 157 -1.55 -14.34 26.69
N ASN A 158 -2.48 -13.99 27.58
CA ASN A 158 -2.22 -13.01 28.64
C ASN A 158 -2.17 -13.73 30.00
N VAL A 159 -1.01 -13.71 30.64
CA VAL A 159 -0.77 -14.33 31.94
C VAL A 159 -0.47 -13.25 32.97
N SER A 160 -1.28 -13.19 34.02
CA SER A 160 -1.19 -12.18 35.07
C SER A 160 -1.26 -12.78 36.48
N SER A 161 -0.92 -11.98 37.49
CA SER A 161 -1.11 -12.26 38.93
C SER A 161 -0.57 -13.59 39.47
N SER A 162 0.36 -14.25 38.75
CA SER A 162 0.83 -15.58 39.14
C SER A 162 1.89 -15.50 40.24
N ALA A 163 1.62 -16.07 41.41
CA ALA A 163 2.41 -15.86 42.62
C ALA A 163 3.83 -16.47 42.61
N THR A 164 4.21 -17.22 41.57
CA THR A 164 5.63 -17.28 41.17
C THR A 164 5.83 -16.95 39.68
N ASN A 165 5.65 -17.88 38.75
CA ASN A 165 6.00 -17.68 37.34
C ASN A 165 4.72 -17.51 36.48
N GLY A 166 4.79 -16.76 35.39
CA GLY A 166 3.69 -16.73 34.41
C GLY A 166 3.65 -18.04 33.61
N ILE A 167 4.62 -18.20 32.72
CA ILE A 167 4.79 -19.40 31.88
C ILE A 167 6.08 -20.13 32.25
N ARG A 168 6.01 -21.45 32.40
CA ARG A 168 7.16 -22.30 32.71
C ARG A 168 7.25 -23.48 31.74
N VAL A 169 8.39 -23.64 31.08
CA VAL A 169 8.61 -24.67 30.05
C VAL A 169 9.90 -25.43 30.34
N ILE A 170 9.83 -26.75 30.48
CA ILE A 170 10.97 -27.57 30.92
C ILE A 170 11.18 -28.77 29.99
N ASN A 171 12.43 -28.97 29.53
CA ASN A 171 12.83 -30.11 28.71
C ASN A 171 11.99 -30.26 27.42
N SER A 172 11.55 -29.14 26.83
CA SER A 172 10.69 -29.11 25.63
C SER A 172 11.43 -28.47 24.46
N ASN A 173 11.53 -29.18 23.34
CA ASN A 173 12.29 -28.79 22.17
C ASN A 173 11.38 -28.24 21.07
N ASN A 174 11.91 -27.49 20.09
CA ASN A 174 11.14 -26.93 18.98
C ASN A 174 9.91 -26.11 19.45
N THR A 175 9.98 -25.49 20.63
CA THR A 175 8.83 -24.80 21.23
C THR A 175 8.70 -23.39 20.66
N ILE A 176 7.54 -23.06 20.09
CA ILE A 176 7.19 -21.71 19.65
C ILE A 176 6.40 -21.03 20.77
N ILE A 177 6.74 -19.80 21.08
CA ILE A 177 6.08 -18.94 22.06
C ILE A 177 5.92 -17.59 21.38
N GLU A 178 4.71 -17.17 21.03
CA GLU A 178 4.51 -15.94 20.26
C GLU A 178 3.28 -15.11 20.62
N HIS A 179 3.35 -13.79 20.50
CA HIS A 179 2.28 -12.86 20.90
C HIS A 179 1.81 -13.11 22.35
N ILE A 180 2.75 -13.07 23.29
CA ILE A 180 2.48 -13.37 24.72
C ILE A 180 2.62 -12.11 25.55
N ARG A 181 1.69 -11.89 26.49
CA ARG A 181 1.83 -10.94 27.59
C ARG A 181 1.99 -11.71 28.91
N THR A 182 3.06 -11.44 29.66
CA THR A 182 3.24 -11.97 31.03
C THR A 182 3.49 -10.82 32.00
N GLU A 183 2.51 -10.52 32.86
CA GLU A 183 2.54 -9.32 33.70
C GLU A 183 2.29 -9.58 35.19
N TYR A 184 2.92 -8.79 36.07
CA TYR A 184 2.67 -8.83 37.52
C TYR A 184 2.77 -10.21 38.21
N SER A 185 3.59 -11.13 37.68
CA SER A 185 3.85 -12.43 38.35
C SER A 185 4.61 -12.19 39.65
N SER A 186 3.89 -12.12 40.76
CA SER A 186 4.27 -11.35 41.95
C SER A 186 5.43 -11.93 42.78
N GLY A 187 5.84 -13.18 42.53
CA GLY A 187 6.91 -13.85 43.27
C GLY A 187 8.04 -14.49 42.45
N SER A 188 8.02 -14.42 41.11
CA SER A 188 9.10 -14.91 40.22
C SER A 188 8.98 -14.30 38.81
N ARG A 189 9.06 -15.11 37.74
CA ARG A 189 9.38 -14.66 36.37
C ARG A 189 8.17 -14.57 35.46
N GLY A 190 8.19 -13.68 34.47
CA GLY A 190 7.19 -13.70 33.39
C GLY A 190 7.24 -15.03 32.63
N ILE A 191 8.43 -15.41 32.15
CA ILE A 191 8.70 -16.72 31.52
C ILE A 191 9.96 -17.37 32.15
N ASP A 192 9.88 -18.66 32.54
CA ASP A 192 11.01 -19.49 32.99
C ASP A 192 11.12 -20.74 32.09
N MET A 193 11.99 -20.70 31.09
CA MET A 193 12.34 -21.87 30.26
C MET A 193 13.57 -22.59 30.83
N ALA A 194 13.58 -23.92 30.78
CA ALA A 194 14.72 -24.75 31.20
C ALA A 194 14.91 -25.97 30.29
N VAL A 195 16.15 -26.41 30.05
CA VAL A 195 16.49 -27.65 29.33
C VAL A 195 15.89 -27.72 27.90
N SER A 196 15.57 -26.57 27.31
CA SER A 196 14.76 -26.45 26.09
C SER A 196 15.59 -25.98 24.90
N ASN A 197 15.45 -26.63 23.74
CA ASN A 197 16.32 -26.43 22.57
C ASN A 197 15.51 -26.11 21.30
N ASN A 198 16.11 -25.36 20.36
CA ASN A 198 15.49 -24.87 19.13
C ASN A 198 14.15 -24.13 19.36
N PHE A 199 14.09 -23.30 20.39
CA PHE A 199 12.89 -22.51 20.72
C PHE A 199 12.78 -21.23 19.87
N LEU A 200 11.58 -20.69 19.75
CA LEU A 200 11.30 -19.35 19.23
C LEU A 200 10.44 -18.60 20.24
N LEU A 201 10.94 -17.46 20.73
CA LEU A 201 10.16 -16.42 21.39
C LEU A 201 10.00 -15.27 20.39
N ASN A 202 8.78 -14.87 20.06
CA ASN A 202 8.48 -13.82 19.09
C ASN A 202 7.35 -12.91 19.59
N ASN A 203 7.53 -11.59 19.63
CA ASN A 203 6.51 -10.67 20.16
C ASN A 203 6.07 -11.05 21.59
N ILE A 204 7.03 -11.09 22.51
CA ILE A 204 6.78 -11.30 23.94
C ILE A 204 6.81 -9.96 24.67
N THR A 205 5.72 -9.61 25.34
CA THR A 205 5.68 -8.51 26.33
C THR A 205 5.77 -9.10 27.74
N SER A 206 6.83 -8.78 28.49
CA SER A 206 6.99 -9.22 29.89
C SER A 206 7.16 -8.02 30.83
N TYR A 207 6.14 -7.75 31.64
CA TYR A 207 5.95 -6.47 32.35
C TYR A 207 5.81 -6.62 33.86
N GLY A 208 6.64 -5.95 34.66
CA GLY A 208 6.37 -5.78 36.10
C GLY A 208 6.35 -7.06 36.94
N ASN A 209 6.97 -8.15 36.49
CA ASN A 209 7.06 -9.41 37.23
C ASN A 209 8.09 -9.30 38.37
N GLY A 210 7.94 -10.08 39.46
CA GLY A 210 8.73 -9.93 40.68
C GLY A 210 10.23 -10.28 40.57
N ALA A 211 10.63 -11.04 39.56
CA ALA A 211 12.01 -11.43 39.28
C ALA A 211 12.38 -11.21 37.80
N ASP A 212 13.18 -12.09 37.18
CA ASP A 212 13.61 -11.93 35.78
C ASP A 212 12.39 -11.97 34.84
N GLY A 213 12.23 -11.00 33.93
CA GLY A 213 11.08 -10.93 33.01
C GLY A 213 10.99 -12.13 32.07
N ILE A 214 12.12 -12.53 31.50
CA ILE A 214 12.30 -13.81 30.80
C ILE A 214 13.60 -14.45 31.26
N ARG A 215 13.56 -15.72 31.67
CA ARG A 215 14.75 -16.56 31.83
C ARG A 215 14.66 -17.77 30.91
N ILE A 216 15.78 -18.11 30.31
CA ILE A 216 16.00 -19.34 29.56
C ILE A 216 17.24 -20.01 30.14
N ALA A 217 17.14 -21.31 30.45
CA ALA A 217 18.22 -22.10 31.02
C ALA A 217 18.46 -23.41 30.25
N GLY A 218 19.70 -23.85 30.15
CA GLY A 218 20.07 -25.15 29.57
C GLY A 218 20.30 -26.23 30.62
N THR A 219 21.22 -27.15 30.34
CA THR A 219 21.63 -28.23 31.25
C THR A 219 23.10 -28.13 31.64
N SER A 220 23.35 -28.07 32.94
CA SER A 220 24.70 -28.12 33.51
C SER A 220 25.43 -29.40 33.09
N GLY A 221 26.50 -29.27 32.31
CA GLY A 221 27.42 -30.36 31.96
C GLY A 221 27.12 -31.14 30.67
N ALA A 222 26.05 -30.81 29.93
CA ALA A 222 25.82 -31.39 28.61
C ALA A 222 26.41 -30.51 27.50
N ALA A 223 27.46 -30.97 26.84
CA ALA A 223 28.03 -30.28 25.69
C ALA A 223 27.17 -30.49 24.44
N GLY A 224 26.22 -29.58 24.18
CA GLY A 224 25.55 -29.46 22.89
C GLY A 224 24.11 -28.95 22.87
N ASN A 225 23.85 -28.02 21.94
CA ASN A 225 22.60 -27.86 21.19
C ASN A 225 21.43 -27.03 21.76
N SER A 226 21.62 -26.19 22.78
CA SER A 226 20.57 -25.22 23.21
C SER A 226 20.47 -23.96 22.34
N GLN A 227 20.26 -24.18 21.04
CA GLN A 227 19.93 -23.16 20.05
C GLN A 227 18.55 -22.55 20.34
N GLY A 228 18.30 -21.33 19.88
CA GLY A 228 16.97 -20.74 19.93
C GLY A 228 16.95 -19.28 19.49
N ARG A 229 15.75 -18.67 19.46
CA ARG A 229 15.53 -17.30 18.99
C ARG A 229 14.70 -16.51 19.99
N VAL A 230 15.04 -15.25 20.23
CA VAL A 230 14.23 -14.28 20.99
C VAL A 230 14.11 -13.01 20.15
N ILE A 231 12.95 -12.76 19.57
CA ILE A 231 12.78 -11.70 18.56
C ILE A 231 11.60 -10.78 18.84
N ASN A 232 11.69 -9.53 18.40
CA ASN A 232 10.61 -8.53 18.43
C ASN A 232 9.95 -8.39 19.81
N SER A 233 10.71 -8.49 20.89
CA SER A 233 10.18 -8.69 22.25
C SER A 233 10.48 -7.51 23.18
N THR A 234 9.61 -7.27 24.15
CA THR A 234 9.58 -6.08 25.01
C THR A 234 9.52 -6.51 26.48
N ILE A 235 10.55 -6.17 27.27
CA ILE A 235 10.69 -6.64 28.66
C ILE A 235 10.92 -5.43 29.60
N LEU A 236 9.90 -5.10 30.39
CA LEU A 236 9.77 -3.80 31.05
C LEU A 236 9.50 -3.92 32.56
N TYR A 237 10.12 -3.06 33.37
CA TYR A 237 9.78 -2.84 34.80
C TYR A 237 9.86 -4.09 35.73
N ASN A 238 10.53 -5.17 35.33
CA ASN A 238 10.58 -6.39 36.14
C ASN A 238 11.55 -6.24 37.33
N GLY A 239 11.20 -6.82 38.49
CA GLY A 239 11.96 -6.77 39.76
C GLY A 239 13.28 -7.56 39.76
N GLY A 240 13.56 -8.30 38.69
CA GLY A 240 14.85 -8.92 38.41
C GLY A 240 15.48 -8.33 37.14
N ARG A 241 15.99 -9.20 36.28
CA ARG A 241 16.51 -8.82 34.95
C ARG A 241 15.39 -8.62 33.93
N GLY A 242 15.73 -8.06 32.77
CA GLY A 242 14.92 -8.22 31.57
C GLY A 242 15.02 -9.65 31.04
N LEU A 243 16.00 -9.92 30.17
CA LEU A 243 16.29 -11.27 29.65
C LEU A 243 17.48 -11.91 30.41
N ARG A 244 17.36 -13.19 30.77
CA ARG A 244 18.44 -13.98 31.38
C ARG A 244 18.67 -15.27 30.61
N LEU A 245 19.86 -15.46 30.08
CA LEU A 245 20.32 -16.72 29.46
C LEU A 245 21.26 -17.45 30.44
N ASP A 246 21.10 -18.76 30.62
CA ASP A 246 21.67 -19.49 31.75
C ASP A 246 22.15 -20.92 31.34
N THR A 247 23.43 -21.10 31.01
CA THR A 247 24.05 -22.33 30.47
C THR A 247 23.48 -22.79 29.11
N LEU A 248 23.45 -21.88 28.12
CA LEU A 248 22.85 -22.08 26.78
C LEU A 248 23.89 -22.02 25.65
N PHE A 249 23.50 -22.41 24.42
CA PHE A 249 24.42 -22.50 23.27
C PHE A 249 23.81 -22.04 21.94
N ASN A 250 24.22 -20.87 21.45
CA ASN A 250 23.78 -20.23 20.19
C ASN A 250 22.31 -19.74 20.23
N VAL A 251 21.97 -18.88 21.19
CA VAL A 251 20.69 -18.15 21.18
C VAL A 251 20.81 -16.89 20.35
N TYR A 252 19.88 -16.65 19.42
CA TYR A 252 19.84 -15.47 18.57
C TYR A 252 18.76 -14.48 19.05
N ILE A 253 19.19 -13.37 19.61
CA ILE A 253 18.35 -12.27 20.07
C ILE A 253 18.36 -11.15 19.01
N ASN A 254 17.18 -10.68 18.59
CA ASN A 254 17.06 -9.64 17.56
C ASN A 254 15.83 -8.75 17.81
N ASN A 255 16.00 -7.43 17.81
CA ASN A 255 14.89 -6.49 18.08
C ASN A 255 14.25 -6.75 19.47
N LEU A 256 15.08 -6.75 20.51
CA LEU A 256 14.66 -6.77 21.91
C LEU A 256 14.61 -5.33 22.46
N ASN A 257 13.52 -4.94 23.10
CA ASN A 257 13.43 -3.74 23.94
C ASN A 257 13.44 -4.17 25.42
N SER A 258 14.51 -3.87 26.16
CA SER A 258 14.64 -4.27 27.57
C SER A 258 14.92 -3.06 28.46
N SER A 259 13.92 -2.61 29.23
CA SER A 259 14.04 -1.36 29.99
C SER A 259 13.40 -1.35 31.38
N HIS A 260 13.88 -0.43 32.22
CA HIS A 260 13.36 -0.17 33.57
C HIS A 260 13.37 -1.39 34.53
N ASN A 261 14.04 -2.48 34.18
CA ASN A 261 14.16 -3.66 35.04
C ASN A 261 15.13 -3.38 36.20
N ALA A 262 14.92 -4.00 37.36
CA ALA A 262 15.64 -3.67 38.59
C ALA A 262 17.09 -4.21 38.66
N LEU A 263 17.44 -5.16 37.79
CA LEU A 263 18.79 -5.69 37.60
C LEU A 263 19.27 -5.42 36.16
N ALA A 264 19.96 -6.38 35.52
CA ALA A 264 20.44 -6.23 34.16
C ALA A 264 19.32 -6.24 33.11
N GLY A 265 19.44 -5.44 32.05
CA GLY A 265 18.54 -5.52 30.89
C GLY A 265 18.65 -6.86 30.15
N VAL A 266 19.86 -7.38 29.97
CA VAL A 266 20.17 -8.73 29.47
C VAL A 266 21.33 -9.33 30.25
N ASP A 267 21.28 -10.58 30.71
CA ASP A 267 22.42 -11.28 31.36
C ASP A 267 22.76 -12.60 30.65
N PHE A 268 24.02 -12.75 30.23
CA PHE A 268 24.58 -13.94 29.60
C PHE A 268 25.37 -14.76 30.64
N ILE A 269 24.70 -15.68 31.32
CA ILE A 269 25.31 -16.64 32.25
C ILE A 269 25.72 -17.89 31.45
N SER A 270 27.02 -18.06 31.18
CA SER A 270 27.58 -19.23 30.45
C SER A 270 26.83 -19.55 29.13
N ALA A 271 26.40 -18.53 28.40
CA ALA A 271 25.45 -18.64 27.29
C ALA A 271 26.13 -18.65 25.90
N ASP A 272 27.10 -19.53 25.73
CA ASP A 272 28.11 -19.52 24.66
C ASP A 272 27.53 -19.44 23.22
N GLY A 273 28.24 -18.79 22.30
CA GLY A 273 27.89 -18.66 20.88
C GLY A 273 26.64 -17.81 20.59
N SER A 274 26.05 -17.18 21.59
CA SER A 274 24.81 -16.41 21.45
C SER A 274 25.05 -15.04 20.78
N VAL A 275 24.01 -14.54 20.12
CA VAL A 275 24.01 -13.33 19.30
C VAL A 275 22.95 -12.37 19.85
N LEU A 276 23.25 -11.07 19.91
CA LEU A 276 22.33 -10.01 20.31
C LEU A 276 22.46 -8.84 19.33
N ILE A 277 21.41 -8.58 18.56
CA ILE A 277 21.39 -7.50 17.57
C ILE A 277 20.12 -6.65 17.56
N ASN A 278 20.21 -5.48 16.94
CA ASN A 278 19.08 -4.57 16.64
C ASN A 278 18.23 -4.19 17.88
N SER A 279 18.80 -4.27 19.09
CA SER A 279 18.04 -4.22 20.34
C SER A 279 18.27 -2.92 21.11
N THR A 280 17.24 -2.42 21.79
CA THR A 280 17.31 -1.27 22.70
C THR A 280 17.32 -1.76 24.15
N ILE A 281 18.29 -1.33 24.94
CA ILE A 281 18.49 -1.77 26.32
C ILE A 281 18.79 -0.56 27.19
N ASN A 282 17.76 0.00 27.85
CA ASN A 282 17.88 1.30 28.52
C ASN A 282 17.16 1.43 29.86
N HIS A 283 17.53 2.43 30.66
CA HIS A 283 16.88 2.78 31.93
C HIS A 283 16.81 1.65 32.99
N ASN A 284 17.53 0.54 32.82
CA ASN A 284 17.57 -0.52 33.83
C ASN A 284 18.33 -0.04 35.07
N LEU A 285 17.96 -0.50 36.27
CA LEU A 285 18.49 0.02 37.54
C LEU A 285 19.90 -0.51 37.88
N ARG A 286 20.51 -1.30 37.00
CA ARG A 286 21.91 -1.73 37.06
C ARG A 286 22.59 -1.61 35.70
N GLU A 287 23.21 -2.68 35.22
CA GLU A 287 23.84 -2.76 33.90
C GLU A 287 22.81 -2.94 32.76
N GLY A 288 23.11 -2.42 31.56
CA GLY A 288 22.33 -2.76 30.37
C GLY A 288 22.52 -4.24 30.01
N ILE A 289 23.77 -4.65 29.80
CA ILE A 289 24.15 -6.04 29.52
C ILE A 289 25.09 -6.56 30.62
N ALA A 290 24.83 -7.76 31.13
CA ALA A 290 25.71 -8.51 32.03
C ALA A 290 26.34 -9.73 31.31
N GLY A 291 27.61 -10.01 31.63
CA GLY A 291 28.34 -11.21 31.19
C GLY A 291 28.88 -11.98 32.38
N SER A 292 28.38 -13.20 32.55
CA SER A 292 28.45 -13.94 33.81
C SER A 292 28.86 -15.41 33.60
N PHE A 293 29.54 -15.99 34.59
CA PHE A 293 30.03 -17.37 34.62
C PHE A 293 30.66 -17.91 33.31
N GLY A 294 31.33 -17.06 32.53
CA GLY A 294 32.22 -17.48 31.44
C GLY A 294 31.59 -17.60 30.04
N ALA A 295 30.57 -16.82 29.69
CA ALA A 295 29.94 -16.89 28.36
C ALA A 295 30.94 -16.68 27.19
N ASP A 296 31.13 -17.69 26.34
CA ASP A 296 32.13 -17.73 25.25
C ASP A 296 31.55 -17.34 23.87
N LYS A 297 32.34 -16.73 22.98
CA LYS A 297 31.97 -16.41 21.57
C LYS A 297 30.66 -15.62 21.38
N ILE A 298 30.33 -14.73 22.30
CA ILE A 298 29.12 -13.90 22.21
C ILE A 298 29.31 -12.80 21.15
N ASN A 299 28.32 -12.58 20.29
CA ASN A 299 28.29 -11.43 19.36
C ASN A 299 27.23 -10.42 19.82
N ILE A 300 27.63 -9.19 20.07
CA ILE A 300 26.75 -8.06 20.43
C ILE A 300 26.97 -6.97 19.39
N SER A 301 26.00 -6.75 18.50
CA SER A 301 26.13 -5.73 17.44
C SER A 301 24.84 -5.08 16.95
N ASN A 302 24.91 -3.80 16.54
CA ASN A 302 23.76 -2.97 16.16
C ASN A 302 22.74 -2.73 17.30
N ASN A 303 23.19 -2.61 18.56
CA ASN A 303 22.32 -2.37 19.72
C ASN A 303 22.49 -0.96 20.31
N ARG A 304 21.42 -0.43 20.93
CA ARG A 304 21.35 0.88 21.57
C ARG A 304 21.23 0.71 23.09
N ILE A 305 22.31 0.99 23.82
CA ILE A 305 22.52 0.62 25.22
C ILE A 305 22.80 1.90 26.03
N GLU A 306 21.80 2.44 26.73
CA GLU A 306 21.88 3.79 27.31
C GLU A 306 21.09 3.99 28.61
N ASN A 307 21.36 5.06 29.36
CA ASN A 307 20.62 5.43 30.57
C ASN A 307 20.53 4.31 31.66
N ASN A 308 21.32 3.24 31.56
CA ASN A 308 21.33 2.18 32.55
C ASN A 308 22.14 2.64 33.78
N SER A 309 21.59 2.42 34.97
CA SER A 309 21.94 3.18 36.18
C SER A 309 23.31 2.84 36.78
N TRP A 310 23.91 1.68 36.43
CA TRP A 310 25.24 1.30 36.91
C TRP A 310 26.27 1.10 35.79
N ALA A 311 25.88 0.52 34.64
CA ALA A 311 26.78 0.40 33.49
C ALA A 311 26.04 0.19 32.16
N GLY A 312 26.67 0.49 31.02
CA GLY A 312 26.21 0.00 29.71
C GLY A 312 26.35 -1.52 29.59
N ILE A 313 27.56 -2.02 29.83
CA ILE A 313 27.87 -3.46 29.92
C ILE A 313 28.78 -3.76 31.12
N SER A 314 28.55 -4.90 31.78
CA SER A 314 29.33 -5.33 32.95
C SER A 314 29.68 -6.83 32.96
N HIS A 315 30.87 -7.20 33.42
CA HIS A 315 31.31 -8.61 33.55
C HIS A 315 32.50 -8.80 34.53
N GLN A 316 33.02 -10.01 34.67
CA GLN A 316 34.16 -10.33 35.56
C GLN A 316 35.37 -10.92 34.80
N PRO A 317 36.63 -10.53 35.06
CA PRO A 317 37.82 -11.02 34.34
C PRO A 317 37.99 -12.54 34.27
N THR A 318 37.68 -13.28 35.33
CA THR A 318 37.81 -14.76 35.38
C THR A 318 36.53 -15.51 34.99
N PHE A 319 35.39 -14.83 34.93
CA PHE A 319 34.07 -15.45 34.78
C PHE A 319 33.12 -14.63 33.89
N GLY A 320 33.65 -13.84 32.96
CA GLY A 320 32.91 -12.89 32.14
C GLY A 320 32.74 -13.35 30.69
N PHE A 321 32.74 -12.40 29.76
CA PHE A 321 32.76 -12.69 28.34
C PHE A 321 34.13 -13.21 27.88
N ARG A 322 34.12 -14.32 27.15
CA ARG A 322 35.30 -14.96 26.54
C ARG A 322 35.15 -14.96 25.03
N ASN A 323 36.21 -14.64 24.29
CA ASN A 323 36.23 -14.58 22.81
C ASN A 323 35.05 -13.82 22.17
N ALA A 324 34.48 -12.85 22.87
CA ALA A 324 33.28 -12.13 22.45
C ALA A 324 33.63 -10.97 21.49
N PHE A 325 32.74 -10.70 20.55
CA PHE A 325 32.81 -9.59 19.61
C PHE A 325 31.70 -8.59 19.94
N ILE A 326 32.09 -7.38 20.31
CA ILE A 326 31.19 -6.30 20.68
C ILE A 326 31.50 -5.13 19.75
N TYR A 327 30.68 -4.93 18.71
CA TYR A 327 30.94 -3.94 17.66
C TYR A 327 29.64 -3.34 17.15
N ASN A 328 29.70 -2.15 16.57
CA ASN A 328 28.54 -1.42 16.08
C ASN A 328 27.43 -1.23 17.15
N ASN A 329 27.76 -0.94 18.41
CA ASN A 329 26.76 -0.60 19.43
C ASN A 329 26.86 0.86 19.83
N PHE A 330 25.74 1.47 20.20
CA PHE A 330 25.67 2.82 20.78
C PHE A 330 25.63 2.68 22.30
N PHE A 331 26.69 3.12 22.98
CA PHE A 331 26.78 3.16 24.43
C PHE A 331 26.65 4.61 24.94
N ASN A 332 25.63 4.89 25.77
CA ASN A 332 25.43 6.21 26.40
C ASN A 332 24.97 6.06 27.87
N ASN A 333 25.91 5.71 28.75
CA ASN A 333 25.67 5.46 30.17
C ASN A 333 26.77 6.16 30.96
N SER A 334 26.49 6.58 32.20
CA SER A 334 27.48 7.26 33.08
C SER A 334 28.75 6.44 33.33
N VAL A 335 28.66 5.12 33.17
CA VAL A 335 29.79 4.20 32.97
C VAL A 335 29.43 3.28 31.80
N ASN A 336 30.09 3.37 30.65
CA ASN A 336 29.73 2.50 29.52
C ASN A 336 30.16 1.03 29.70
N VAL A 337 31.32 0.79 30.33
CA VAL A 337 31.87 -0.56 30.57
C VAL A 337 32.37 -0.63 32.02
N ASN A 338 31.95 -1.66 32.76
CA ASN A 338 32.41 -1.93 34.14
C ASN A 338 32.88 -3.39 34.26
N VAL A 339 34.08 -3.64 34.79
CA VAL A 339 34.60 -5.02 34.91
C VAL A 339 35.21 -5.23 36.30
N SER A 340 34.63 -6.13 37.09
CA SER A 340 34.91 -6.25 38.53
C SER A 340 35.74 -7.48 38.92
N ASN A 341 36.68 -7.31 39.86
CA ASN A 341 37.58 -8.32 40.46
C ASN A 341 38.63 -8.93 39.51
N VAL A 342 39.85 -8.41 39.53
CA VAL A 342 40.97 -8.87 38.69
C VAL A 342 41.53 -10.23 39.15
N GLY A 343 40.88 -11.31 38.70
CA GLY A 343 41.46 -12.66 38.67
C GLY A 343 42.43 -12.84 37.49
N ALA A 344 43.25 -13.89 37.54
CA ALA A 344 44.29 -14.14 36.54
C ALA A 344 43.74 -14.36 35.12
N ALA A 345 44.52 -13.95 34.10
CA ALA A 345 44.08 -13.77 32.72
C ALA A 345 43.42 -15.01 32.08
N GLY A 346 42.23 -14.80 31.49
CA GLY A 346 41.43 -15.86 30.86
C GLY A 346 40.66 -15.40 29.62
N THR A 347 41.34 -15.34 28.46
CA THR A 347 40.82 -15.01 27.11
C THR A 347 40.28 -13.59 26.92
N ALA A 348 40.25 -13.13 25.66
CA ALA A 348 39.99 -11.73 25.31
C ALA A 348 38.52 -11.48 24.89
N THR A 349 37.99 -10.31 25.24
CA THR A 349 36.80 -9.73 24.59
C THR A 349 37.27 -8.60 23.68
N ALA A 350 36.86 -8.64 22.41
CA ALA A 350 37.14 -7.62 21.42
C ALA A 350 35.98 -6.63 21.35
N TYR A 351 36.28 -5.36 21.64
CA TYR A 351 35.31 -4.26 21.50
C TYR A 351 35.35 -3.65 20.09
N ASN A 352 35.81 -4.41 19.10
CA ASN A 352 35.72 -4.09 17.68
C ASN A 352 35.77 -5.35 16.83
N PHE A 353 35.40 -5.19 15.57
CA PHE A 353 35.53 -6.14 14.49
C PHE A 353 36.52 -5.60 13.44
N THR A 354 36.80 -6.37 12.38
CA THR A 354 37.51 -5.84 11.20
C THR A 354 36.62 -4.90 10.39
N LYS A 355 37.16 -3.84 9.75
CA LYS A 355 36.35 -2.94 8.89
C LYS A 355 35.62 -3.76 7.80
N VAL A 356 34.29 -3.73 7.80
CA VAL A 356 33.41 -4.42 6.82
C VAL A 356 32.22 -3.54 6.45
N ASN A 357 31.66 -3.70 5.24
CA ASN A 357 30.49 -2.92 4.83
C ASN A 357 29.25 -3.23 5.68
N GLY A 358 28.53 -2.20 6.09
CA GLY A 358 27.27 -2.30 6.82
C GLY A 358 26.84 -0.98 7.45
N THR A 359 25.56 -0.87 7.78
CA THR A 359 24.95 0.35 8.35
C THR A 359 25.30 0.51 9.82
N ARG A 360 25.85 1.67 10.19
CA ARG A 360 26.16 2.01 11.58
C ARG A 360 24.89 2.19 12.41
N VAL A 361 24.94 1.77 13.67
CA VAL A 361 23.87 1.94 14.67
C VAL A 361 23.61 3.40 15.05
N TYR A 362 24.61 4.26 14.82
CA TYR A 362 24.60 5.68 15.10
C TYR A 362 25.62 6.39 14.19
N GLY A 363 25.28 7.59 13.73
CA GLY A 363 26.07 8.33 12.75
C GLY A 363 25.92 7.79 11.33
N ALA A 364 26.30 8.59 10.34
CA ALA A 364 26.40 8.12 8.95
C ALA A 364 27.73 7.36 8.74
N GLY A 365 27.76 6.51 7.72
CA GLY A 365 28.94 5.75 7.32
C GLY A 365 28.59 4.34 6.86
N ALA A 366 29.32 3.86 5.84
CA ALA A 366 29.06 2.58 5.19
C ALA A 366 29.88 1.40 5.76
N LEU A 367 30.69 1.63 6.80
CA LEU A 367 31.60 0.66 7.39
C LEU A 367 31.32 0.45 8.88
N LEU A 368 31.27 -0.84 9.27
CA LEU A 368 31.28 -1.32 10.64
C LEU A 368 32.72 -1.52 11.12
N GLY A 369 32.98 -1.30 12.41
CA GLY A 369 34.31 -1.52 13.02
C GLY A 369 34.20 -1.73 14.52
N GLY A 370 34.34 -0.67 15.31
CA GLY A 370 34.11 -0.63 16.75
C GLY A 370 32.72 -0.11 17.10
N ASN A 371 32.60 0.58 18.24
CA ASN A 371 31.34 1.06 18.82
C ASN A 371 31.31 2.60 18.90
N TYR A 372 30.13 3.15 19.20
CA TYR A 372 29.95 4.57 19.53
C TYR A 372 29.90 4.75 21.05
N TRP A 373 30.76 5.61 21.58
CA TRP A 373 31.00 5.78 23.02
C TRP A 373 30.64 7.19 23.48
N ALA A 374 29.35 7.42 23.77
CA ALA A 374 28.80 8.67 24.30
C ALA A 374 28.84 8.72 25.84
N ASN A 375 28.73 9.91 26.43
CA ASN A 375 28.68 10.10 27.89
C ASN A 375 27.73 11.23 28.32
N TRP A 376 26.65 11.45 27.58
CA TRP A 376 25.72 12.55 27.85
C TRP A 376 25.06 12.41 29.23
N THR A 377 24.80 11.17 29.64
CA THR A 377 24.30 10.79 30.98
C THR A 377 25.30 11.00 32.11
N GLY A 378 26.60 11.10 31.81
CA GLY A 378 27.64 11.47 32.77
C GLY A 378 27.88 12.98 32.85
N GLY A 379 27.10 13.79 32.13
CA GLY A 379 27.23 15.26 32.12
C GLY A 379 28.35 15.78 31.22
N GLY A 380 28.77 15.02 30.19
CA GLY A 380 29.83 15.44 29.28
C GLY A 380 29.70 14.88 27.86
N GLN A 381 30.65 15.25 27.00
CA GLN A 381 30.86 14.56 25.73
C GLN A 381 31.61 13.24 25.99
N GLY A 382 31.31 12.21 25.20
CA GLY A 382 32.02 10.93 25.24
C GLY A 382 33.23 10.91 24.31
N PHE A 383 33.84 9.74 24.14
CA PHE A 383 35.04 9.58 23.32
C PHE A 383 34.74 9.77 21.82
N SER A 384 33.63 9.20 21.34
CA SER A 384 33.25 9.32 19.93
C SER A 384 32.92 10.75 19.50
N GLN A 385 32.47 11.61 20.43
CA GLN A 385 32.25 13.04 20.18
C GLN A 385 33.54 13.88 20.16
N THR A 386 34.64 13.37 20.73
CA THR A 386 35.83 14.18 21.08
C THR A 386 37.15 13.67 20.49
N CYS A 387 37.17 12.47 19.92
CA CYS A 387 38.35 11.89 19.29
C CYS A 387 38.73 12.62 17.99
N ALA A 388 40.01 12.55 17.62
CA ALA A 388 40.47 12.96 16.30
C ALA A 388 40.19 11.86 15.26
N ASP A 389 39.83 12.30 14.06
CA ASP A 389 39.59 11.50 12.85
C ASP A 389 40.12 12.36 11.68
N ALA A 390 41.45 12.35 11.51
CA ALA A 390 42.16 13.27 10.63
C ALA A 390 42.11 12.86 9.15
N ASN A 391 41.64 11.65 8.85
CA ASN A 391 41.32 11.19 7.50
C ASN A 391 39.82 11.25 7.19
N PHE A 392 38.99 11.66 8.17
CA PHE A 392 37.53 11.78 8.10
C PHE A 392 36.80 10.45 7.76
N ASP A 393 37.42 9.28 8.01
CA ASP A 393 36.88 7.96 7.62
C ASP A 393 35.78 7.41 8.56
N GLY A 394 35.40 8.18 9.58
CA GLY A 394 34.31 7.87 10.49
C GLY A 394 34.71 7.00 11.68
N PHE A 395 36.01 6.83 11.89
CA PHE A 395 36.61 6.10 12.98
C PHE A 395 37.71 6.95 13.60
N CYS A 396 37.84 6.90 14.93
CA CYS A 396 38.89 7.66 15.60
C CYS A 396 40.28 7.14 15.22
N ASP A 397 41.25 8.03 15.00
CA ASP A 397 42.69 7.69 14.82
C ASP A 397 43.29 7.00 16.07
N THR A 398 42.59 7.06 17.21
CA THR A 398 43.06 6.56 18.51
C THR A 398 42.06 5.58 19.11
N ALA A 399 42.58 4.47 19.63
CA ALA A 399 41.79 3.42 20.24
C ALA A 399 41.18 3.85 21.59
N TYR A 400 39.90 3.58 21.79
CA TYR A 400 39.24 3.85 23.07
C TYR A 400 39.66 2.82 24.12
N THR A 401 40.53 3.25 25.04
CA THR A 401 41.12 2.39 26.07
C THR A 401 40.14 2.17 27.21
N LEU A 402 39.78 0.91 27.47
CA LEU A 402 38.81 0.55 28.50
C LEU A 402 39.51 0.36 29.85
N ASN A 403 39.38 1.36 30.72
CA ASN A 403 39.98 1.36 32.06
C ASN A 403 39.18 0.47 33.02
N ILE A 404 39.78 -0.65 33.44
CA ILE A 404 39.14 -1.66 34.27
C ILE A 404 39.75 -1.61 35.67
N ASN A 405 39.07 -0.88 36.58
CA ASN A 405 39.48 -0.69 37.97
C ASN A 405 40.97 -0.30 38.14
N GLY A 406 41.48 0.58 37.28
CA GLY A 406 42.85 1.09 37.33
C GLY A 406 43.90 0.24 36.59
N THR A 407 43.49 -0.86 35.92
CA THR A 407 44.38 -1.67 35.06
C THR A 407 43.85 -1.66 33.62
N ILE A 408 44.73 -1.46 32.65
CA ILE A 408 44.39 -1.54 31.22
C ILE A 408 44.46 -3.01 30.79
N THR A 409 43.39 -3.53 30.19
CA THR A 409 43.33 -4.93 29.73
C THR A 409 42.77 -5.15 28.32
N THR A 410 42.06 -4.16 27.74
CA THR A 410 41.57 -4.20 26.35
C THR A 410 41.18 -2.78 25.87
N ALA A 411 40.92 -2.63 24.57
CA ALA A 411 40.49 -1.40 23.92
C ALA A 411 39.53 -1.70 22.75
N ASP A 412 38.74 -0.71 22.36
CA ASP A 412 38.13 -0.65 21.03
C ASP A 412 39.15 0.01 20.09
N TYR A 413 39.59 -0.71 19.07
CA TYR A 413 40.59 -0.23 18.10
C TYR A 413 40.00 0.48 16.88
N LEU A 414 38.67 0.52 16.74
CA LEU A 414 37.97 1.22 15.66
C LEU A 414 36.71 1.93 16.19
N PRO A 415 36.77 2.71 17.28
CA PRO A 415 35.60 3.40 17.80
C PRO A 415 35.13 4.43 16.77
N TYR A 416 33.82 4.59 16.62
CA TYR A 416 33.28 5.57 15.68
C TYR A 416 33.58 7.00 16.13
N SER A 417 33.73 7.89 15.16
CA SER A 417 33.98 9.33 15.33
C SER A 417 32.74 10.14 14.93
N ASP A 418 32.52 11.29 15.57
CA ASP A 418 31.64 12.36 15.07
C ASP A 418 32.38 13.32 14.11
N ASN A 419 33.72 13.35 14.13
CA ASN A 419 34.56 14.26 13.34
C ASN A 419 34.87 13.70 11.93
N TYR A 420 33.85 13.15 11.28
CA TYR A 420 33.92 12.60 9.93
C TYR A 420 33.22 13.52 8.93
N ASP A 421 33.56 13.37 7.65
CA ASP A 421 32.97 14.22 6.63
C ASP A 421 31.51 13.83 6.36
N LYS A 422 30.65 14.85 6.39
CA LYS A 422 29.20 14.73 6.20
C LYS A 422 28.78 15.32 4.86
N GLY A 423 29.73 15.88 4.10
CA GLY A 423 29.59 16.16 2.69
C GLY A 423 29.47 14.86 1.90
N LEU A 424 28.42 14.78 1.08
CA LEU A 424 28.34 13.85 -0.03
C LEU A 424 28.36 14.70 -1.31
N PRO A 425 29.21 14.37 -2.30
CA PRO A 425 29.21 15.03 -3.61
C PRO A 425 27.79 15.15 -4.17
N SER A 426 27.29 16.37 -4.24
CA SER A 426 25.95 16.69 -4.68
C SER A 426 25.92 16.95 -6.19
N PHE A 427 24.78 16.70 -6.81
CA PHE A 427 24.64 16.73 -8.28
C PHE A 427 23.57 17.71 -8.73
N VAL A 428 23.81 18.37 -9.87
CA VAL A 428 22.80 19.15 -10.60
C VAL A 428 22.83 18.72 -12.06
N GLU A 429 21.70 18.23 -12.58
CA GLU A 429 21.53 17.93 -14.00
C GLU A 429 21.45 19.23 -14.82
N ILE A 430 22.10 19.23 -15.99
CA ILE A 430 22.13 20.37 -16.91
C ILE A 430 21.13 20.08 -18.06
N PRO A 431 20.36 21.07 -18.57
CA PRO A 431 19.32 20.88 -19.60
C PRO A 431 19.74 20.31 -20.97
N ALA A 432 20.99 19.88 -21.14
CA ALA A 432 21.50 19.21 -22.33
C ALA A 432 21.57 17.68 -22.20
N THR A 433 21.25 17.14 -21.02
CA THR A 433 21.43 15.73 -20.66
C THR A 433 20.18 14.89 -20.92
N LEU A 434 20.37 13.62 -21.24
CA LEU A 434 19.27 12.66 -21.37
C LEU A 434 18.50 12.55 -20.05
N ALA A 435 17.20 12.85 -20.09
CA ALA A 435 16.32 12.77 -18.91
C ALA A 435 15.98 11.32 -18.54
N ASN A 436 15.64 11.08 -17.27
CA ASN A 436 15.20 9.77 -16.80
C ASN A 436 13.95 9.27 -17.56
N SER A 437 13.86 7.96 -17.79
CA SER A 437 12.83 7.28 -18.59
C SER A 437 12.73 7.71 -20.06
N SER A 438 13.80 8.30 -20.63
CA SER A 438 13.83 8.64 -22.06
C SER A 438 13.93 7.40 -22.95
N ASN A 439 13.10 7.36 -23.99
CA ASN A 439 13.20 6.38 -25.08
C ASN A 439 13.89 7.05 -26.27
N ILE A 440 14.93 6.41 -26.83
CA ILE A 440 15.78 7.01 -27.88
C ILE A 440 16.08 6.06 -29.03
N SER A 441 15.97 6.57 -30.26
CA SER A 441 16.33 5.88 -31.51
C SER A 441 17.67 6.34 -32.10
N SER A 442 18.36 7.29 -31.45
CA SER A 442 19.68 7.82 -31.87
C SER A 442 20.84 7.05 -31.25
N ILE A 443 21.79 6.62 -32.09
CA ILE A 443 23.04 5.92 -31.66
C ILE A 443 24.05 6.82 -30.93
N THR A 444 23.82 8.13 -30.90
CA THR A 444 24.65 9.13 -30.19
C THR A 444 23.81 9.88 -29.16
N THR A 445 24.32 9.94 -27.94
CA THR A 445 23.72 10.59 -26.76
C THR A 445 24.78 11.45 -26.06
N TYR A 446 24.34 12.54 -25.44
CA TYR A 446 25.19 13.45 -24.66
C TYR A 446 24.78 13.42 -23.18
N PHE A 447 25.77 13.40 -22.29
CA PHE A 447 25.61 13.34 -20.84
C PHE A 447 26.45 14.45 -20.21
N ASN A 448 25.83 15.27 -19.35
CA ASN A 448 26.47 16.43 -18.73
C ASN A 448 25.88 16.70 -17.33
N ILE A 449 26.74 16.84 -16.32
CA ILE A 449 26.30 17.03 -14.93
C ILE A 449 27.28 17.95 -14.19
N THR A 450 26.78 18.78 -13.28
CA THR A 450 27.64 19.44 -12.30
C THR A 450 27.68 18.61 -11.03
N ALA A 451 28.88 18.16 -10.65
CA ALA A 451 29.16 17.61 -9.33
C ALA A 451 29.78 18.71 -8.46
N PHE A 452 29.33 18.83 -7.21
CA PHE A 452 29.88 19.80 -6.26
C PHE A 452 29.85 19.24 -4.84
N ASP A 453 30.85 19.59 -4.05
CA ASP A 453 30.91 19.27 -2.62
C ASP A 453 31.21 20.55 -1.83
N LEU A 454 30.81 20.60 -0.55
CA LEU A 454 30.89 21.82 0.27
C LEU A 454 32.07 21.81 1.25
N THR A 455 32.72 20.66 1.45
CA THR A 455 33.84 20.48 2.38
C THR A 455 35.14 20.19 1.65
N THR A 456 35.13 19.42 0.54
CA THR A 456 36.37 19.07 -0.19
C THR A 456 36.24 19.10 -1.72
N ASN A 457 37.35 18.93 -2.45
CA ASN A 457 37.37 19.10 -3.91
C ASN A 457 36.86 17.86 -4.64
N ILE A 458 36.04 18.03 -5.68
CA ILE A 458 35.68 16.92 -6.58
C ILE A 458 36.95 16.42 -7.28
N SER A 459 37.37 15.20 -6.95
CA SER A 459 38.60 14.59 -7.47
C SER A 459 38.38 13.90 -8.81
N THR A 460 37.21 13.29 -8.99
CA THR A 460 36.88 12.47 -10.16
C THR A 460 35.37 12.46 -10.42
N CYS A 461 34.99 12.49 -11.69
CA CYS A 461 33.62 12.25 -12.17
C CYS A 461 33.60 11.03 -13.11
N PHE A 462 32.58 10.19 -12.97
CA PHE A 462 32.40 9.00 -13.78
C PHE A 462 30.96 8.87 -14.25
N LEU A 463 30.79 8.49 -15.51
CA LEU A 463 29.55 7.97 -16.07
C LEU A 463 29.65 6.44 -16.09
N SER A 464 28.86 5.75 -15.28
CA SER A 464 28.74 4.30 -15.36
C SER A 464 27.54 3.96 -16.26
N LEU A 465 27.76 3.15 -17.30
CA LEU A 465 26.70 2.66 -18.19
C LEU A 465 26.50 1.15 -18.02
N GLN A 466 25.25 0.70 -17.92
CA GLN A 466 24.88 -0.71 -17.89
C GLN A 466 23.86 -1.04 -18.97
N VAL A 467 23.99 -2.23 -19.56
CA VAL A 467 22.89 -2.92 -20.25
C VAL A 467 22.56 -4.22 -19.50
N PRO A 468 21.28 -4.62 -19.37
CA PRO A 468 20.87 -5.82 -18.65
C PRO A 468 21.66 -7.07 -19.08
N GLY A 469 22.09 -7.86 -18.11
CA GLY A 469 22.87 -9.09 -18.35
C GLY A 469 24.35 -8.88 -18.69
N ALA A 470 24.79 -7.65 -18.96
CA ALA A 470 26.21 -7.32 -19.04
C ALA A 470 26.75 -6.85 -17.67
N ALA A 471 28.05 -7.06 -17.46
CA ALA A 471 28.80 -6.28 -16.49
C ALA A 471 28.77 -4.79 -16.90
N TRP A 472 28.80 -3.88 -15.92
CA TRP A 472 28.89 -2.44 -16.18
C TRP A 472 30.07 -2.14 -17.11
N ALA A 473 29.81 -1.38 -18.18
CA ALA A 473 30.89 -0.82 -19.00
C ALA A 473 31.65 0.16 -18.11
N THR A 474 32.95 -0.11 -17.90
CA THR A 474 33.70 0.41 -16.75
C THR A 474 33.78 1.93 -16.75
N ASN A 475 32.99 2.55 -15.87
CA ASN A 475 33.17 3.87 -15.28
C ASN A 475 33.90 4.86 -16.21
N PHE A 476 33.19 5.34 -17.23
CA PHE A 476 33.76 6.27 -18.20
C PHE A 476 34.13 7.57 -17.49
N THR A 477 35.44 7.83 -17.36
CA THR A 477 35.94 9.10 -16.84
C THR A 477 35.37 10.24 -17.68
N MET A 478 34.62 11.13 -17.04
CA MET A 478 34.05 12.29 -17.72
C MET A 478 35.12 13.36 -17.92
N THR A 479 34.91 14.25 -18.89
CA THR A 479 35.77 15.43 -19.04
C THR A 479 35.36 16.45 -17.99
N ASN A 480 36.27 16.77 -17.08
CA ASN A 480 36.06 17.77 -16.04
C ASN A 480 36.51 19.15 -16.57
N ASP A 481 35.56 20.05 -16.81
CA ASP A 481 35.84 21.36 -17.42
C ASP A 481 36.49 22.37 -16.45
N ASN A 482 36.54 22.04 -15.15
CA ASN A 482 37.14 22.83 -14.07
C ASN A 482 37.83 21.94 -13.02
N ARG A 483 38.56 22.56 -12.08
CA ARG A 483 39.11 21.90 -10.88
C ARG A 483 38.68 22.67 -9.62
N GLY A 484 38.05 21.99 -8.67
CA GLY A 484 37.68 22.59 -7.38
C GLY A 484 36.56 21.84 -6.66
N MET A 485 35.92 22.53 -5.71
CA MET A 485 34.72 22.07 -4.99
C MET A 485 33.46 22.03 -5.87
N ASN A 486 33.49 22.56 -7.10
CA ASN A 486 32.38 22.51 -8.05
C ASN A 486 32.94 22.29 -9.46
N VAL A 487 32.48 21.25 -10.15
CA VAL A 487 33.01 20.79 -11.43
C VAL A 487 31.89 20.31 -12.35
N THR A 488 31.83 20.86 -13.56
CA THR A 488 31.01 20.32 -14.64
C THR A 488 31.76 19.19 -15.34
N CYS A 489 31.04 18.08 -15.54
CA CYS A 489 31.55 16.80 -15.97
C CYS A 489 30.73 16.32 -17.17
N ASN A 490 31.36 16.22 -18.35
CA ASN A 490 30.68 15.92 -19.62
C ASN A 490 31.20 14.64 -20.31
N TYR A 491 30.33 13.99 -21.10
CA TYR A 491 30.65 12.79 -21.89
C TYR A 491 29.70 12.63 -23.09
N THR A 492 30.25 12.27 -24.26
CA THR A 492 29.47 11.96 -25.47
C THR A 492 29.63 10.49 -25.83
N SER A 493 28.55 9.73 -25.91
CA SER A 493 28.60 8.30 -26.24
C SER A 493 28.89 8.11 -27.74
N ALA A 494 30.12 7.74 -28.09
CA ALA A 494 30.56 7.62 -29.49
C ALA A 494 29.95 6.42 -30.26
N SER A 495 29.42 5.41 -29.55
CA SER A 495 28.76 4.26 -30.17
C SER A 495 27.91 3.46 -29.17
N PHE A 496 26.60 3.72 -29.12
CA PHE A 496 25.68 2.61 -28.83
C PHE A 496 25.76 1.62 -30.01
N ASN A 497 25.94 0.33 -29.70
CA ASN A 497 26.04 -0.71 -30.72
C ASN A 497 24.70 -0.81 -31.48
N PRO A 498 24.63 -0.65 -32.82
CA PRO A 498 23.37 -0.71 -33.57
C PRO A 498 22.63 -2.07 -33.53
N SER A 499 23.23 -3.11 -32.96
CA SER A 499 22.53 -4.38 -32.68
C SER A 499 21.98 -4.49 -31.24
N PHE A 500 22.37 -3.60 -30.33
CA PHE A 500 21.76 -3.48 -29.01
C PHE A 500 20.35 -2.88 -29.13
N GLN A 501 19.43 -3.37 -28.31
CA GLN A 501 18.07 -2.87 -28.16
C GLN A 501 17.64 -3.12 -26.71
N GLY A 502 16.83 -2.21 -26.16
CA GLY A 502 16.20 -2.35 -24.85
C GLY A 502 16.75 -1.40 -23.80
N ALA A 503 16.39 -1.69 -22.54
CA ALA A 503 16.71 -0.84 -21.42
C ALA A 503 18.23 -0.69 -21.25
N PHE A 504 18.70 0.53 -21.06
CA PHE A 504 20.04 0.81 -20.57
C PHE A 504 19.94 1.74 -19.36
N PHE A 505 20.89 1.62 -18.45
CA PHE A 505 20.95 2.42 -17.24
C PHE A 505 22.22 3.24 -17.21
N TRP A 506 22.12 4.42 -16.62
CA TRP A 506 23.29 5.21 -16.26
C TRP A 506 23.21 5.67 -14.80
N LYS A 507 24.40 5.87 -14.24
CA LYS A 507 24.58 6.71 -13.05
C LYS A 507 25.74 7.65 -13.32
N PHE A 508 25.59 8.86 -12.81
CA PHE A 508 26.74 9.71 -12.55
C PHE A 508 27.19 9.43 -11.13
N TRP A 509 28.50 9.36 -10.91
CA TRP A 509 29.05 9.38 -9.56
C TRP A 509 30.33 10.21 -9.53
N ALA A 510 30.57 10.78 -8.36
CA ALA A 510 31.72 11.61 -8.10
C ALA A 510 32.33 11.18 -6.78
N ASN A 511 33.66 11.26 -6.71
CA ASN A 511 34.38 11.21 -5.45
C ASN A 511 34.94 12.59 -5.20
N ASP A 512 34.92 13.02 -3.95
CA ASP A 512 35.66 14.19 -3.50
C ASP A 512 37.14 13.82 -3.23
N SER A 513 37.85 14.65 -2.45
CA SER A 513 39.24 14.40 -2.04
C SER A 513 39.39 13.63 -0.72
N SER A 514 38.31 13.45 0.06
CA SER A 514 38.25 12.59 1.25
C SER A 514 37.81 11.14 0.93
N SER A 515 37.48 10.85 -0.33
CA SER A 515 36.84 9.59 -0.77
C SER A 515 35.38 9.44 -0.33
N ASN A 516 34.70 10.53 -0.02
CA ASN A 516 33.25 10.55 0.04
C ASN A 516 32.72 10.27 -1.36
N HIS A 517 31.96 9.19 -1.45
CA HIS A 517 31.35 8.72 -2.69
C HIS A 517 29.87 9.05 -2.65
N ASN A 518 29.38 9.72 -3.70
CA ASN A 518 27.96 9.78 -3.96
C ASN A 518 27.69 9.42 -5.42
N GLU A 519 26.53 8.83 -5.65
CA GLU A 519 25.99 8.49 -6.96
C GLU A 519 24.61 9.11 -7.13
N THR A 520 24.24 9.45 -8.35
CA THR A 520 22.83 9.75 -8.65
C THR A 520 21.99 8.50 -8.43
N SER A 521 20.69 8.68 -8.19
CA SER A 521 19.71 7.61 -8.38
C SER A 521 19.95 6.87 -9.71
N LEU A 522 19.61 5.58 -9.79
CA LEU A 522 19.68 4.84 -11.05
C LEU A 522 18.77 5.51 -12.09
N LEU A 523 19.36 6.09 -13.13
CA LEU A 523 18.65 6.67 -14.24
C LEU A 523 18.53 5.61 -15.34
N GLY A 524 17.34 5.50 -15.93
CA GLY A 524 17.03 4.49 -16.93
C GLY A 524 16.52 5.12 -18.21
N GLY A 525 16.78 4.45 -19.33
CA GLY A 525 16.23 4.78 -20.64
C GLY A 525 16.13 3.51 -21.48
N VAL A 526 15.52 3.62 -22.65
CA VAL A 526 15.42 2.49 -23.58
C VAL A 526 15.98 2.92 -24.92
N PHE A 527 16.97 2.20 -25.42
CA PHE A 527 17.49 2.40 -26.76
C PHE A 527 16.73 1.49 -27.73
N ASP A 528 16.11 2.10 -28.74
CA ASP A 528 15.30 1.38 -29.70
C ASP A 528 15.33 2.03 -31.08
N SER A 529 16.09 1.38 -31.97
CA SER A 529 16.26 1.75 -33.38
C SER A 529 15.40 0.91 -34.35
N LYS A 530 14.45 0.10 -33.88
CA LYS A 530 13.67 -0.84 -34.71
C LYS A 530 12.20 -0.48 -34.65
N ALA A 531 11.57 -0.41 -35.82
CA ALA A 531 10.11 -0.39 -35.88
C ALA A 531 9.51 -1.65 -35.23
N PRO A 532 8.29 -1.57 -34.66
CA PRO A 532 7.57 -2.73 -34.15
C PRO A 532 7.53 -3.87 -35.18
N THR A 533 7.50 -5.12 -34.74
CA THR A 533 7.55 -6.28 -35.65
C THR A 533 6.43 -6.23 -36.70
N PRO A 534 6.60 -6.82 -37.90
CA PRO A 534 5.58 -6.85 -38.95
C PRO A 534 4.22 -7.25 -38.41
N MET A 535 3.30 -6.28 -38.34
CA MET A 535 1.95 -6.51 -37.84
C MET A 535 1.19 -7.39 -38.82
N ASN A 536 0.90 -8.61 -38.40
CA ASN A 536 -0.05 -9.46 -39.06
C ASN A 536 -1.44 -9.24 -38.44
N TYR A 537 -2.46 -9.22 -39.29
CA TYR A 537 -3.82 -9.42 -38.82
C TYR A 537 -3.95 -10.83 -38.27
N THR A 538 -4.65 -10.93 -37.15
CA THR A 538 -4.89 -12.22 -36.46
C THR A 538 -6.32 -12.69 -36.70
N THR A 539 -6.62 -13.90 -36.22
CA THR A 539 -7.97 -14.49 -36.28
C THR A 539 -9.03 -13.52 -35.76
N LEU A 540 -10.25 -13.64 -36.31
CA LEU A 540 -11.35 -12.67 -36.26
C LEU A 540 -11.22 -11.46 -37.21
N THR A 541 -10.05 -11.16 -37.78
CA THR A 541 -9.96 -10.13 -38.82
C THR A 541 -10.38 -10.68 -40.19
N PRO A 542 -11.24 -9.99 -40.97
CA PRO A 542 -11.55 -10.39 -42.34
C PRO A 542 -10.33 -10.46 -43.26
N ASP A 543 -10.39 -11.36 -44.25
CA ASP A 543 -9.36 -11.46 -45.29
C ASP A 543 -9.47 -10.35 -46.33
N ASN A 544 -8.35 -10.06 -47.01
CA ASN A 544 -8.32 -9.02 -48.03
C ASN A 544 -9.24 -9.37 -49.20
N ALA A 545 -10.06 -8.41 -49.63
CA ALA A 545 -11.14 -8.56 -50.60
C ALA A 545 -12.22 -9.62 -50.22
N SER A 546 -12.29 -10.02 -48.94
CA SER A 546 -13.38 -10.89 -48.47
C SER A 546 -14.74 -10.18 -48.48
N SER A 547 -15.81 -10.97 -48.41
CA SER A 547 -17.17 -10.48 -48.16
C SER A 547 -17.70 -11.07 -46.86
N ILE A 548 -18.28 -10.23 -46.01
CA ILE A 548 -18.87 -10.59 -44.71
C ILE A 548 -20.32 -10.10 -44.66
N SER A 549 -21.20 -10.77 -43.93
CA SER A 549 -22.62 -10.36 -43.80
C SER A 549 -22.88 -9.41 -42.61
N SER A 550 -21.92 -9.27 -41.70
CA SER A 550 -22.06 -8.52 -40.47
C SER A 550 -22.04 -7.01 -40.69
N THR A 551 -22.89 -6.28 -39.96
CA THR A 551 -22.89 -4.79 -39.90
C THR A 551 -21.70 -4.23 -39.11
N SER A 552 -20.59 -4.97 -39.07
CA SER A 552 -19.39 -4.63 -38.31
C SER A 552 -18.14 -5.32 -38.84
N ILE A 553 -16.99 -4.63 -38.75
CA ILE A 553 -15.66 -5.13 -39.10
C ILE A 553 -14.81 -5.19 -37.82
N VAL A 554 -14.46 -6.40 -37.40
CA VAL A 554 -13.46 -6.63 -36.35
C VAL A 554 -12.07 -6.52 -36.99
N VAL A 555 -11.23 -5.61 -36.50
CA VAL A 555 -9.81 -5.53 -36.87
C VAL A 555 -8.98 -5.93 -35.66
N ASN A 556 -8.43 -7.14 -35.69
CA ASN A 556 -7.67 -7.73 -34.60
C ASN A 556 -6.19 -7.82 -34.97
N VAL A 557 -5.37 -6.92 -34.41
CA VAL A 557 -3.91 -6.91 -34.65
C VAL A 557 -3.15 -7.28 -33.40
N THR A 558 -2.11 -8.10 -33.58
CA THR A 558 -1.03 -8.25 -32.61
C THR A 558 0.20 -7.57 -33.17
N SER A 559 0.55 -6.41 -32.60
CA SER A 559 1.89 -5.87 -32.70
C SER A 559 2.71 -6.37 -31.53
N SER A 560 4.01 -6.46 -31.72
CA SER A 560 4.99 -6.56 -30.63
C SER A 560 6.16 -5.69 -30.99
N ASP A 561 6.57 -4.82 -30.08
CA ASP A 561 7.96 -4.38 -30.12
C ASP A 561 8.82 -5.48 -29.46
N GLY A 562 9.81 -5.98 -30.21
CA GLY A 562 10.79 -6.97 -29.72
C GLY A 562 12.04 -6.33 -29.12
N SER A 563 12.06 -5.02 -28.99
CA SER A 563 13.20 -4.21 -28.53
C SER A 563 13.13 -3.92 -27.04
N GLY A 564 11.92 -3.74 -26.49
CA GLY A 564 11.67 -3.47 -25.08
C GLY A 564 11.22 -2.05 -24.75
N THR A 565 10.91 -1.20 -25.74
CA THR A 565 10.11 0.02 -25.48
C THR A 565 8.64 -0.33 -25.32
N GLY A 566 8.15 -1.28 -26.12
CA GLY A 566 6.73 -1.57 -26.23
C GLY A 566 5.99 -0.63 -27.19
N VAL A 567 4.77 -1.03 -27.57
CA VAL A 567 3.93 -0.24 -28.48
C VAL A 567 3.26 0.89 -27.70
N ALA A 568 3.58 2.14 -28.04
CA ALA A 568 2.98 3.34 -27.45
C ALA A 568 1.54 3.54 -27.90
N ASN A 569 1.28 3.36 -29.21
CA ASN A 569 -0.09 3.30 -29.73
C ASN A 569 -0.27 2.41 -30.95
N LEU A 570 -1.51 1.96 -31.11
CA LEU A 570 -2.08 1.43 -32.35
C LEU A 570 -3.06 2.47 -32.90
N THR A 571 -2.74 3.02 -34.07
CA THR A 571 -3.60 3.94 -34.82
C THR A 571 -4.39 3.14 -35.85
N PHE A 572 -5.67 2.89 -35.58
CA PHE A 572 -6.58 2.22 -36.51
C PHE A 572 -7.23 3.26 -37.43
N THR A 573 -7.30 2.97 -38.74
CA THR A 573 -8.02 3.82 -39.72
C THR A 573 -8.98 2.98 -40.55
N LEU A 574 -10.23 3.45 -40.66
CA LEU A 574 -11.30 2.88 -41.50
C LEU A 574 -11.80 3.93 -42.49
N THR A 575 -11.81 3.56 -43.78
CA THR A 575 -12.30 4.39 -44.88
C THR A 575 -13.40 3.65 -45.63
N ASN A 576 -14.56 4.26 -45.80
CA ASN A 576 -15.57 3.76 -46.73
C ASN A 576 -15.14 4.10 -48.16
N ILE A 577 -15.12 3.08 -49.03
CA ILE A 577 -14.72 3.18 -50.43
C ILE A 577 -15.84 2.69 -51.37
N THR A 578 -17.08 2.78 -50.92
CA THR A 578 -18.27 2.37 -51.68
C THR A 578 -18.60 3.42 -52.76
N GLY A 579 -18.07 3.21 -53.97
CA GLY A 579 -18.23 4.14 -55.10
C GLY A 579 -16.92 4.86 -55.43
N THR A 580 -17.00 6.12 -55.86
CA THR A 580 -15.82 6.94 -56.22
C THR A 580 -15.24 7.72 -55.05
N ASP A 581 -16.04 7.95 -54.00
CA ASP A 581 -15.75 8.94 -52.97
C ASP A 581 -15.20 8.25 -51.71
N MET A 582 -13.87 8.29 -51.53
CA MET A 582 -13.22 7.70 -50.37
C MET A 582 -13.41 8.60 -49.13
N THR A 583 -14.12 8.10 -48.12
CA THR A 583 -14.42 8.85 -46.88
C THR A 583 -13.84 8.16 -45.66
N GLU A 584 -12.88 8.80 -44.97
CA GLU A 584 -12.35 8.31 -43.69
C GLU A 584 -13.45 8.43 -42.62
N LEU A 585 -14.00 7.29 -42.20
CA LEU A 585 -15.09 7.25 -41.22
C LEU A 585 -14.57 7.24 -39.78
N ASN A 586 -13.38 6.69 -39.56
CA ASN A 586 -12.81 6.58 -38.22
C ASN A 586 -11.28 6.57 -38.24
N ARG A 587 -10.69 7.31 -37.30
CA ARG A 587 -9.28 7.22 -36.91
C ARG A 587 -9.21 7.13 -35.38
N THR A 588 -8.94 5.94 -34.86
CA THR A 588 -8.86 5.68 -33.41
C THR A 588 -7.42 5.44 -32.98
N PHE A 589 -6.98 6.17 -31.97
CA PHE A 589 -5.70 5.96 -31.30
C PHE A 589 -5.92 5.14 -30.02
N ILE A 590 -5.37 3.93 -29.99
CA ILE A 590 -5.38 3.05 -28.83
C ILE A 590 -4.01 3.11 -28.18
N TYR A 591 -3.92 3.56 -26.92
CA TYR A 591 -2.68 3.70 -26.17
C TYR A 591 -2.54 2.58 -25.14
N GLY A 592 -1.30 2.11 -24.90
CA GLY A 592 -1.02 1.10 -23.86
C GLY A 592 -1.41 -0.34 -24.20
N PHE A 593 -1.91 -0.62 -25.41
CA PHE A 593 -2.19 -1.98 -25.90
C PHE A 593 -1.34 -2.29 -27.13
N TYR A 594 -0.64 -3.43 -27.12
CA TYR A 594 0.16 -3.94 -28.24
C TYR A 594 -0.62 -4.97 -29.07
N ASN A 595 -1.50 -5.74 -28.42
CA ASN A 595 -2.55 -6.53 -29.03
C ASN A 595 -3.90 -5.84 -28.81
N TYR A 596 -4.66 -5.56 -29.88
CA TYR A 596 -5.97 -4.94 -29.75
C TYR A 596 -6.92 -5.34 -30.87
N SER A 597 -8.18 -5.56 -30.49
CA SER A 597 -9.29 -5.88 -31.37
C SER A 597 -10.28 -4.73 -31.36
N LEU A 598 -10.28 -3.91 -32.42
CA LEU A 598 -11.23 -2.82 -32.59
C LEU A 598 -12.38 -3.30 -33.48
N ASN A 599 -13.59 -3.33 -32.95
CA ASN A 599 -14.79 -3.65 -33.71
C ASN A 599 -15.47 -2.37 -34.20
N PHE A 600 -15.37 -2.09 -35.49
CA PHE A 600 -16.11 -1.00 -36.14
C PHE A 600 -17.54 -1.46 -36.39
N THR A 601 -18.50 -0.96 -35.62
CA THR A 601 -19.92 -1.36 -35.67
C THR A 601 -20.80 -0.35 -36.41
N SER A 602 -22.08 -0.70 -36.62
CA SER A 602 -23.09 0.14 -37.29
C SER A 602 -22.72 0.51 -38.73
N LEU A 603 -21.94 -0.33 -39.40
CA LEU A 603 -21.51 -0.14 -40.78
C LEU A 603 -22.59 -0.61 -41.76
N ALA A 604 -22.92 0.24 -42.72
CA ALA A 604 -23.85 -0.09 -43.80
C ALA A 604 -23.24 -1.08 -44.81
N SER A 605 -24.07 -1.73 -45.63
CA SER A 605 -23.61 -2.55 -46.76
C SER A 605 -22.76 -1.71 -47.72
N GLY A 606 -21.56 -2.18 -48.05
CA GLY A 606 -20.57 -1.43 -48.81
C GLY A 606 -19.16 -2.02 -48.69
N THR A 607 -18.21 -1.46 -49.42
CA THR A 607 -16.79 -1.87 -49.36
C THR A 607 -16.00 -0.87 -48.52
N TYR A 608 -15.24 -1.39 -47.57
CA TYR A 608 -14.43 -0.63 -46.63
C TYR A 608 -12.96 -1.01 -46.76
N LEU A 609 -12.09 -0.02 -46.60
CA LEU A 609 -10.64 -0.15 -46.56
C LEU A 609 -10.17 0.10 -45.13
N PHE A 610 -9.34 -0.79 -44.57
CA PHE A 610 -8.75 -0.60 -43.25
C PHE A 610 -7.25 -0.89 -43.22
N ASN A 611 -6.56 -0.21 -42.30
CA ASN A 611 -5.19 -0.51 -41.88
C ASN A 611 -4.94 -0.02 -40.45
N VAL A 612 -3.85 -0.49 -39.85
CA VAL A 612 -3.40 -0.11 -38.50
C VAL A 612 -1.92 0.25 -38.56
N THR A 613 -1.54 1.34 -37.88
CA THR A 613 -0.14 1.76 -37.69
C THR A 613 0.23 1.63 -36.22
N ALA A 614 1.26 0.86 -35.90
CA ALA A 614 1.87 0.80 -34.58
C ALA A 614 2.97 1.86 -34.50
N THR A 615 3.00 2.61 -33.39
CA THR A 615 4.10 3.48 -32.99
C THR A 615 4.66 2.96 -31.67
N ASP A 616 5.97 2.76 -31.55
CA ASP A 616 6.62 2.47 -30.27
C ASP A 616 6.90 3.75 -29.44
N TYR A 617 7.42 3.61 -28.22
CA TYR A 617 7.73 4.77 -27.37
C TYR A 617 9.00 5.54 -27.79
N ALA A 618 9.86 4.99 -28.67
CA ALA A 618 10.98 5.72 -29.29
C ALA A 618 10.56 6.45 -30.59
N GLY A 619 9.30 6.28 -31.02
CA GLY A 619 8.69 6.95 -32.16
C GLY A 619 8.84 6.21 -33.50
N ASN A 620 9.46 5.02 -33.54
CA ASN A 620 9.53 4.24 -34.78
C ASN A 620 8.15 3.63 -35.08
N LYS A 621 7.89 3.34 -36.37
CA LYS A 621 6.54 3.02 -36.87
C LYS A 621 6.53 1.85 -37.84
N ASN A 622 5.53 0.99 -37.70
CA ASN A 622 5.19 -0.05 -38.67
C ASN A 622 3.69 -0.01 -39.00
N THR A 623 3.28 -0.44 -40.19
CA THR A 623 1.87 -0.38 -40.64
C THR A 623 1.49 -1.69 -41.33
N THR A 624 0.29 -2.18 -41.07
CA THR A 624 -0.25 -3.38 -41.73
C THR A 624 -0.42 -3.19 -43.24
N GLU A 625 -0.58 -4.29 -43.99
CA GLU A 625 -1.19 -4.21 -45.33
C GLU A 625 -2.58 -3.54 -45.25
N ARG A 626 -2.96 -2.77 -46.27
CA ARG A 626 -4.35 -2.30 -46.37
C ARG A 626 -5.23 -3.45 -46.84
N ARG A 627 -6.27 -3.77 -46.08
CA ARG A 627 -7.29 -4.75 -46.47
C ARG A 627 -8.56 -4.05 -46.93
N THR A 628 -9.14 -4.54 -48.02
CA THR A 628 -10.55 -4.28 -48.32
C THR A 628 -11.42 -5.39 -47.76
N VAL A 629 -12.63 -5.05 -47.34
CA VAL A 629 -13.69 -6.00 -47.02
C VAL A 629 -15.03 -5.43 -47.47
N THR A 630 -15.87 -6.27 -48.07
CA THR A 630 -17.23 -5.89 -48.45
C THR A 630 -18.20 -6.40 -47.40
N ILE A 631 -18.90 -5.49 -46.73
CA ILE A 631 -20.13 -5.84 -46.01
C ILE A 631 -21.20 -6.09 -47.07
N ALA A 632 -21.45 -7.37 -47.34
CA ALA A 632 -22.63 -7.81 -48.06
C ALA A 632 -23.88 -7.45 -47.23
N ALA A 633 -25.02 -7.26 -47.89
CA ALA A 633 -26.28 -7.07 -47.19
C ALA A 633 -26.64 -8.38 -46.46
N GLY A 634 -26.39 -8.42 -45.14
CA GLY A 634 -26.73 -9.57 -44.30
C GLY A 634 -28.22 -9.88 -44.38
N THR A 635 -28.56 -11.16 -44.51
CA THR A 635 -29.95 -11.58 -44.74
C THR A 635 -30.78 -11.36 -43.48
N SER A 636 -31.55 -10.26 -43.46
CA SER A 636 -32.55 -9.96 -42.43
C SER A 636 -33.80 -10.80 -42.68
N ILE A 637 -33.91 -11.95 -42.02
CA ILE A 637 -35.05 -12.87 -42.14
C ILE A 637 -36.09 -12.51 -41.08
N SER A 638 -37.28 -12.09 -41.50
CA SER A 638 -38.40 -11.86 -40.58
C SER A 638 -39.07 -13.18 -40.21
N ILE A 639 -39.23 -13.43 -38.91
CA ILE A 639 -39.97 -14.60 -38.37
C ILE A 639 -41.11 -14.14 -37.46
N SER A 640 -42.12 -15.01 -37.32
CA SER A 640 -43.35 -14.75 -36.53
C SER A 640 -43.92 -16.01 -35.86
N SER A 641 -43.16 -17.11 -35.87
CA SER A 641 -43.53 -18.42 -35.35
C SER A 641 -42.27 -19.22 -35.01
N CYS A 642 -42.43 -20.35 -34.31
CA CYS A 642 -41.35 -21.32 -34.11
C CYS A 642 -40.72 -21.72 -35.45
N THR A 643 -39.38 -21.66 -35.52
CA THR A 643 -38.58 -21.69 -36.75
C THR A 643 -37.18 -22.23 -36.46
N THR A 644 -36.64 -23.08 -37.34
CA THR A 644 -35.22 -23.47 -37.32
C THR A 644 -34.38 -22.37 -37.95
N LEU A 645 -33.33 -21.91 -37.26
CA LEU A 645 -32.38 -20.93 -37.78
C LEU A 645 -31.21 -21.69 -38.44
N ASP A 646 -31.42 -22.01 -39.72
CA ASP A 646 -30.58 -22.89 -40.55
C ASP A 646 -29.68 -22.13 -41.56
N SER A 647 -29.90 -20.84 -41.73
CA SER A 647 -29.09 -19.97 -42.59
C SER A 647 -27.96 -19.36 -41.76
N SER A 648 -26.72 -19.82 -42.01
CA SER A 648 -25.52 -19.18 -41.47
C SER A 648 -25.44 -17.71 -41.87
N ASP A 649 -24.69 -16.93 -41.09
CA ASP A 649 -24.35 -15.54 -41.43
C ASP A 649 -25.58 -14.60 -41.56
N ALA A 650 -26.75 -15.02 -41.07
CA ALA A 650 -28.03 -14.29 -41.16
C ALA A 650 -28.44 -13.63 -39.83
N THR A 651 -29.32 -12.62 -39.92
CA THR A 651 -29.99 -12.01 -38.78
C THR A 651 -31.48 -12.32 -38.85
N TYR A 652 -31.98 -13.08 -37.89
CA TYR A 652 -33.39 -13.41 -37.76
C TYR A 652 -34.06 -12.41 -36.82
N ASN A 653 -35.05 -11.67 -37.34
CA ASN A 653 -35.80 -10.65 -36.62
C ASN A 653 -37.18 -11.21 -36.24
N LEU A 654 -37.48 -11.37 -34.94
CA LEU A 654 -38.82 -11.74 -34.50
C LEU A 654 -39.75 -10.52 -34.61
N THR A 655 -40.73 -10.61 -35.51
CA THR A 655 -41.62 -9.49 -35.87
C THR A 655 -42.91 -9.43 -35.07
N SER A 656 -43.27 -10.52 -34.39
CA SER A 656 -44.41 -10.63 -33.49
C SER A 656 -44.13 -11.68 -32.43
N SER A 657 -44.73 -11.52 -31.24
CA SER A 657 -44.60 -12.49 -30.16
C SER A 657 -45.27 -13.82 -30.52
N ILE A 658 -44.64 -14.91 -30.10
CA ILE A 658 -45.18 -16.27 -30.10
C ILE A 658 -45.91 -16.46 -28.76
N THR A 659 -46.98 -17.26 -28.71
CA THR A 659 -47.87 -17.47 -27.55
C THR A 659 -48.31 -18.94 -27.48
N ASP A 660 -48.40 -19.52 -26.28
CA ASP A 660 -48.95 -20.88 -26.03
C ASP A 660 -48.31 -22.00 -26.90
N SER A 661 -47.01 -21.95 -27.17
CA SER A 661 -46.39 -22.87 -28.14
C SER A 661 -46.15 -24.28 -27.62
N ALA A 662 -46.87 -25.25 -28.19
CA ALA A 662 -46.72 -26.68 -27.91
C ALA A 662 -45.57 -27.37 -28.68
N THR A 663 -44.54 -26.63 -29.12
CA THR A 663 -43.43 -27.18 -29.94
C THR A 663 -42.16 -27.32 -29.10
N SER A 664 -41.76 -28.55 -28.74
CA SER A 664 -40.64 -28.88 -27.84
C SER A 664 -39.29 -28.20 -28.09
N TYR A 665 -39.05 -27.61 -29.27
CA TYR A 665 -37.92 -26.74 -29.54
C TYR A 665 -38.38 -25.64 -30.50
N CYS A 666 -38.80 -24.50 -29.95
CA CYS A 666 -39.46 -23.46 -30.76
C CYS A 666 -38.49 -22.74 -31.71
N ILE A 667 -37.35 -22.27 -31.20
CA ILE A 667 -36.27 -21.70 -32.02
C ILE A 667 -35.04 -22.60 -31.94
N ASN A 668 -34.87 -23.44 -32.95
CA ASN A 668 -33.73 -24.36 -33.07
C ASN A 668 -32.60 -23.68 -33.86
N ILE A 669 -31.49 -23.33 -33.22
CA ILE A 669 -30.36 -22.65 -33.88
C ILE A 669 -29.35 -23.69 -34.38
N SER A 670 -29.55 -24.17 -35.60
CA SER A 670 -28.73 -25.22 -36.23
C SER A 670 -27.52 -24.69 -36.98
N ALA A 671 -27.54 -23.43 -37.45
CA ALA A 671 -26.41 -22.81 -38.15
C ALA A 671 -25.43 -22.06 -37.22
N ASN A 672 -24.29 -21.66 -37.78
CA ASN A 672 -23.24 -20.88 -37.11
C ASN A 672 -23.25 -19.41 -37.61
N ASN A 673 -22.64 -18.48 -36.86
CA ASN A 673 -22.68 -17.03 -37.13
C ASN A 673 -24.11 -16.44 -37.19
N VAL A 674 -25.08 -17.05 -36.49
CA VAL A 674 -26.47 -16.60 -36.47
C VAL A 674 -26.68 -15.50 -35.44
N THR A 675 -27.38 -14.43 -35.82
CA THR A 675 -27.98 -13.49 -34.86
C THR A 675 -29.49 -13.69 -34.80
N LEU A 676 -30.03 -13.96 -33.62
CA LEU A 676 -31.45 -13.83 -33.33
C LEU A 676 -31.67 -12.51 -32.58
N ASP A 677 -32.43 -11.59 -33.16
CA ASP A 677 -32.90 -10.37 -32.51
C ASP A 677 -34.42 -10.44 -32.40
N CYS A 678 -34.95 -10.44 -31.17
CA CYS A 678 -36.39 -10.50 -30.98
C CYS A 678 -37.09 -9.13 -31.01
N GLY A 679 -36.37 -8.01 -31.03
CA GLY A 679 -36.95 -6.67 -31.01
C GLY A 679 -37.86 -6.35 -29.81
N GLY A 680 -37.71 -7.09 -28.69
CA GLY A 680 -38.59 -7.02 -27.52
C GLY A 680 -39.77 -8.01 -27.52
N ASN A 681 -39.92 -8.84 -28.55
CA ASN A 681 -41.00 -9.84 -28.62
C ASN A 681 -40.76 -11.05 -27.69
N THR A 682 -41.86 -11.73 -27.37
CA THR A 682 -41.90 -12.92 -26.50
C THR A 682 -41.81 -14.22 -27.31
N ILE A 683 -41.09 -15.21 -26.80
CA ILE A 683 -41.08 -16.61 -27.24
C ILE A 683 -41.64 -17.46 -26.09
N ASP A 684 -42.88 -17.88 -26.25
CA ASP A 684 -43.75 -18.32 -25.16
C ASP A 684 -44.16 -19.79 -25.37
N GLY A 685 -43.91 -20.61 -24.37
CA GLY A 685 -44.25 -22.04 -24.34
C GLY A 685 -45.68 -22.26 -23.88
N ASN A 686 -45.94 -23.40 -23.24
CA ASN A 686 -47.28 -23.78 -22.77
C ASN A 686 -47.24 -24.65 -21.49
N ASP A 687 -46.19 -24.49 -20.67
CA ASP A 687 -45.87 -25.32 -19.50
C ASP A 687 -45.70 -26.83 -19.78
N ILE A 688 -45.54 -27.24 -21.05
CA ILE A 688 -45.44 -28.65 -21.46
C ILE A 688 -44.34 -28.88 -22.52
N ALA A 689 -44.08 -27.90 -23.39
CA ALA A 689 -43.04 -27.98 -24.40
C ALA A 689 -41.65 -27.69 -23.81
N ASP A 690 -40.65 -28.53 -24.16
CA ASP A 690 -39.38 -28.63 -23.44
C ASP A 690 -38.48 -27.37 -23.55
N TRP A 691 -38.31 -26.79 -24.75
CA TRP A 691 -37.30 -25.74 -25.02
C TRP A 691 -37.79 -24.54 -25.85
N GLY A 692 -37.53 -23.33 -25.35
CA GLY A 692 -37.82 -22.09 -26.07
C GLY A 692 -36.82 -21.78 -27.18
N ILE A 693 -35.55 -21.59 -26.80
CA ILE A 693 -34.43 -21.47 -27.73
C ILE A 693 -33.44 -22.61 -27.48
N TRP A 694 -33.18 -23.43 -28.49
CA TRP A 694 -32.35 -24.62 -28.37
C TRP A 694 -31.20 -24.60 -29.36
N THR A 695 -30.00 -24.90 -28.88
CA THR A 695 -28.89 -25.31 -29.73
C THR A 695 -28.09 -26.41 -29.07
N ASN A 696 -27.76 -27.45 -29.82
CA ASN A 696 -26.90 -28.54 -29.38
C ASN A 696 -26.02 -28.98 -30.54
N ARG A 697 -24.72 -29.18 -30.30
CA ARG A 697 -23.77 -29.67 -31.30
C ARG A 697 -23.37 -31.12 -31.04
N SER A 698 -23.22 -31.87 -32.12
CA SER A 698 -22.84 -33.30 -32.08
C SER A 698 -21.35 -33.50 -31.79
N ALA A 699 -20.51 -32.51 -32.09
CA ALA A 699 -19.11 -32.48 -31.71
C ALA A 699 -18.92 -31.66 -30.44
N ALA A 700 -18.30 -32.25 -29.42
CA ALA A 700 -17.83 -31.50 -28.25
C ALA A 700 -16.67 -30.58 -28.69
N GLY A 701 -16.79 -29.27 -28.46
CA GLY A 701 -15.78 -28.29 -28.87
C GLY A 701 -16.14 -27.43 -30.10
N GLU A 702 -17.35 -27.53 -30.66
CA GLU A 702 -17.71 -26.83 -31.89
C GLU A 702 -17.88 -25.31 -31.69
N PHE A 703 -17.16 -24.52 -32.49
CA PHE A 703 -17.30 -23.06 -32.55
C PHE A 703 -18.59 -22.68 -33.28
N THR A 704 -19.51 -22.00 -32.59
CA THR A 704 -20.86 -21.70 -33.13
C THR A 704 -21.13 -20.21 -33.36
N ASN A 705 -20.56 -19.31 -32.55
CA ASN A 705 -20.64 -17.86 -32.73
C ASN A 705 -22.10 -17.33 -32.92
N ILE A 706 -23.01 -17.80 -32.06
CA ILE A 706 -24.42 -17.40 -32.05
C ILE A 706 -24.60 -16.17 -31.17
N THR A 707 -25.30 -15.15 -31.66
CA THR A 707 -25.90 -14.09 -30.84
C THR A 707 -27.38 -14.36 -30.62
N ILE A 708 -27.84 -14.24 -29.37
CA ILE A 708 -29.26 -14.14 -29.02
C ILE A 708 -29.46 -12.80 -28.32
N GLN A 709 -30.35 -11.94 -28.82
CA GLN A 709 -30.59 -10.61 -28.26
C GLN A 709 -32.03 -10.09 -28.26
N ASN A 710 -32.33 -9.20 -27.31
CA ASN A 710 -33.60 -8.46 -27.18
C ASN A 710 -34.87 -9.33 -27.02
N CYS A 711 -34.75 -10.56 -26.50
CA CYS A 711 -35.85 -11.51 -26.39
C CYS A 711 -36.45 -11.55 -24.98
N LYS A 712 -37.79 -11.68 -24.90
CA LYS A 712 -38.47 -12.27 -23.74
C LYS A 712 -38.72 -13.76 -24.02
N ILE A 713 -38.47 -14.64 -23.06
CA ILE A 713 -38.75 -16.08 -23.17
C ILE A 713 -39.53 -16.53 -21.92
N THR A 714 -40.67 -17.20 -22.12
CA THR A 714 -41.58 -17.62 -21.03
C THR A 714 -42.17 -19.02 -21.23
N ASP A 715 -42.52 -19.68 -20.12
CA ASP A 715 -43.43 -20.84 -20.02
C ASP A 715 -42.97 -22.15 -20.73
N TRP A 716 -41.65 -22.43 -20.76
CA TRP A 716 -41.04 -23.66 -21.31
C TRP A 716 -40.69 -24.70 -20.23
N ASP A 717 -41.17 -25.94 -20.38
CA ASP A 717 -41.15 -26.97 -19.32
C ASP A 717 -39.75 -27.32 -18.81
N THR A 718 -38.78 -27.55 -19.70
CA THR A 718 -37.40 -27.88 -19.31
C THR A 718 -36.53 -26.63 -19.24
N GLU A 719 -36.19 -26.01 -20.37
CA GLU A 719 -35.27 -24.84 -20.37
C GLU A 719 -35.72 -23.75 -21.36
N GLY A 720 -35.88 -22.51 -20.88
CA GLY A 720 -36.15 -21.36 -21.74
C GLY A 720 -35.07 -21.16 -22.82
N ILE A 721 -33.79 -21.33 -22.46
CA ILE A 721 -32.66 -21.39 -23.40
C ILE A 721 -31.72 -22.54 -23.05
N TYR A 722 -31.40 -23.42 -24.01
CA TYR A 722 -30.41 -24.50 -23.86
C TYR A 722 -29.23 -24.38 -24.86
N LEU A 723 -27.99 -24.46 -24.35
CA LEU A 723 -26.73 -24.43 -25.11
C LEU A 723 -25.87 -25.68 -24.84
N GLY A 724 -25.95 -26.71 -25.70
CA GLY A 724 -25.14 -27.92 -25.59
C GLY A 724 -23.94 -27.95 -26.55
N ASN A 725 -22.73 -28.20 -26.02
CA ASN A 725 -21.48 -28.33 -26.80
C ASN A 725 -21.17 -27.13 -27.73
N ALA A 726 -21.72 -25.95 -27.45
CA ALA A 726 -21.73 -24.81 -28.36
C ALA A 726 -20.82 -23.70 -27.84
N HIS A 727 -19.77 -23.35 -28.58
CA HIS A 727 -18.69 -22.50 -28.09
C HIS A 727 -18.68 -21.09 -28.71
N ASN A 728 -18.13 -20.14 -27.97
CA ASN A 728 -17.93 -18.74 -28.39
C ASN A 728 -19.24 -17.98 -28.70
N ASN A 729 -20.31 -18.22 -27.94
CA ASN A 729 -21.62 -17.58 -28.12
C ASN A 729 -21.77 -16.28 -27.31
N THR A 730 -22.75 -15.44 -27.64
CA THR A 730 -23.10 -14.22 -26.90
C THR A 730 -24.61 -14.14 -26.64
N LEU A 731 -25.03 -14.37 -25.39
CA LEU A 731 -26.43 -14.21 -24.97
C LEU A 731 -26.57 -12.87 -24.25
N ARG A 732 -27.47 -12.00 -24.72
CA ARG A 732 -27.44 -10.60 -24.27
C ARG A 732 -28.76 -9.82 -24.38
N TRP A 733 -29.04 -8.88 -23.48
CA TRP A 733 -30.31 -8.13 -23.44
C TRP A 733 -31.57 -9.05 -23.46
N LEU A 734 -31.62 -10.05 -22.57
CA LEU A 734 -32.70 -11.05 -22.51
C LEU A 734 -33.50 -10.96 -21.21
N ASN A 735 -34.82 -11.14 -21.27
CA ASN A 735 -35.66 -11.50 -20.13
C ASN A 735 -36.09 -12.97 -20.27
N VAL A 736 -35.84 -13.81 -19.27
CA VAL A 736 -36.14 -15.25 -19.33
C VAL A 736 -36.85 -15.66 -18.04
N SER A 737 -38.16 -15.88 -18.12
CA SER A 737 -39.01 -15.98 -16.93
C SER A 737 -40.04 -17.11 -16.96
N SER A 738 -40.64 -17.42 -15.80
CA SER A 738 -41.76 -18.36 -15.62
C SER A 738 -41.55 -19.84 -16.01
N ASN A 739 -40.44 -20.21 -16.67
CA ASN A 739 -40.19 -21.58 -17.17
C ASN A 739 -40.24 -22.63 -16.03
N PRO A 740 -41.04 -23.73 -16.15
CA PRO A 740 -41.17 -24.75 -15.10
C PRO A 740 -39.89 -25.40 -14.53
N ASP A 741 -38.76 -25.43 -15.23
CA ASP A 741 -37.48 -25.91 -14.67
C ASP A 741 -36.36 -24.85 -14.71
N GLN A 742 -35.55 -24.71 -15.77
CA GLN A 742 -34.48 -23.68 -15.83
C GLN A 742 -34.82 -22.50 -16.78
N GLY A 743 -34.35 -21.30 -16.45
CA GLY A 743 -34.34 -20.18 -17.39
C GLY A 743 -33.32 -20.38 -18.52
N ILE A 744 -32.02 -20.42 -18.17
CA ILE A 744 -30.91 -20.60 -19.12
C ILE A 744 -30.01 -21.75 -18.66
N SER A 745 -29.68 -22.67 -19.55
CA SER A 745 -28.84 -23.84 -19.29
C SER A 745 -27.76 -24.01 -20.35
N ALA A 746 -26.52 -24.23 -19.91
CA ALA A 746 -25.38 -24.43 -20.81
C ALA A 746 -24.50 -25.59 -20.34
N THR A 747 -24.32 -26.61 -21.19
CA THR A 747 -23.53 -27.82 -20.87
C THR A 747 -22.38 -27.98 -21.87
N ASN A 748 -21.15 -28.05 -21.36
CA ASN A 748 -19.92 -28.12 -22.16
C ASN A 748 -19.79 -26.98 -23.21
N SER A 749 -20.26 -25.78 -22.86
CA SER A 749 -20.31 -24.62 -23.75
C SER A 749 -19.35 -23.55 -23.21
N ASN A 750 -18.14 -23.51 -23.76
CA ASN A 750 -17.00 -22.71 -23.26
C ASN A 750 -16.84 -21.38 -24.02
N ASN A 751 -15.98 -20.50 -23.48
CA ASN A 751 -15.52 -19.26 -24.12
C ASN A 751 -16.65 -18.29 -24.51
N SER A 752 -17.82 -18.40 -23.89
CA SER A 752 -19.04 -17.67 -24.25
C SER A 752 -19.29 -16.50 -23.31
N ARG A 753 -20.01 -15.49 -23.81
CA ARG A 753 -20.39 -14.25 -23.10
C ARG A 753 -21.88 -14.26 -22.76
N TYR A 754 -22.18 -13.82 -21.55
CA TYR A 754 -23.54 -13.67 -21.03
C TYR A 754 -23.63 -12.27 -20.42
N GLU A 755 -24.35 -11.34 -21.05
CA GLU A 755 -24.27 -9.91 -20.72
C GLU A 755 -25.63 -9.20 -20.75
N HIS A 756 -25.99 -8.46 -19.70
CA HIS A 756 -27.30 -7.78 -19.60
C HIS A 756 -28.50 -8.75 -19.66
N LEU A 757 -28.59 -9.68 -18.71
CA LEU A 757 -29.66 -10.68 -18.62
C LEU A 757 -30.54 -10.44 -17.40
N ASP A 758 -31.85 -10.67 -17.52
CA ASP A 758 -32.82 -10.76 -16.41
C ASP A 758 -33.47 -12.15 -16.47
N VAL A 759 -33.22 -12.99 -15.46
CA VAL A 759 -33.63 -14.40 -15.48
C VAL A 759 -34.41 -14.71 -14.19
N SER A 760 -35.73 -14.71 -14.28
CA SER A 760 -36.59 -14.43 -13.13
C SER A 760 -37.86 -15.28 -13.05
N VAL A 761 -38.28 -15.66 -11.83
CA VAL A 761 -39.51 -16.44 -11.57
C VAL A 761 -39.58 -17.81 -12.27
N ASN A 762 -38.45 -18.38 -12.69
CA ASN A 762 -38.40 -19.76 -13.22
C ASN A 762 -38.51 -20.77 -12.07
N SER A 763 -39.24 -21.87 -12.25
CA SER A 763 -39.69 -22.70 -11.12
C SER A 763 -38.63 -23.64 -10.54
N LEU A 764 -37.46 -23.83 -11.16
CA LEU A 764 -36.28 -24.42 -10.51
C LEU A 764 -35.04 -23.50 -10.49
N ARG A 765 -34.51 -22.98 -11.61
CA ARG A 765 -33.32 -22.09 -11.58
C ARG A 765 -33.37 -20.96 -12.57
N GLY A 766 -32.64 -19.88 -12.25
CA GLY A 766 -32.34 -18.85 -13.23
C GLY A 766 -31.35 -19.36 -14.29
N ILE A 767 -30.06 -19.37 -13.96
CA ILE A 767 -28.99 -19.81 -14.87
C ILE A 767 -28.28 -21.06 -14.34
N ARG A 768 -28.01 -22.04 -15.20
CA ARG A 768 -27.28 -23.28 -14.91
C ARG A 768 -26.14 -23.50 -15.91
N ILE A 769 -24.91 -23.56 -15.42
CA ILE A 769 -23.69 -23.74 -16.23
C ILE A 769 -22.99 -25.03 -15.79
N ASN A 770 -22.78 -25.98 -16.69
CA ASN A 770 -22.41 -27.35 -16.35
C ASN A 770 -21.19 -27.86 -17.17
N THR A 771 -20.12 -28.28 -16.49
CA THR A 771 -18.85 -28.77 -17.09
C THR A 771 -18.21 -27.81 -18.11
N ALA A 772 -18.44 -26.51 -17.94
CA ALA A 772 -18.01 -25.47 -18.87
C ALA A 772 -16.98 -24.52 -18.24
N SER A 773 -16.07 -24.01 -19.06
CA SER A 773 -14.90 -23.23 -18.63
C SER A 773 -14.68 -21.96 -19.47
N ASN A 774 -13.91 -21.01 -18.93
CA ASN A 774 -13.52 -19.75 -19.57
C ASN A 774 -14.71 -18.88 -20.06
N ASN A 775 -15.89 -19.02 -19.46
CA ASN A 775 -17.04 -18.17 -19.79
C ASN A 775 -17.01 -16.85 -19.00
N VAL A 776 -17.58 -15.80 -19.59
CA VAL A 776 -17.68 -14.46 -18.97
C VAL A 776 -19.15 -14.09 -18.78
N PHE A 777 -19.52 -13.84 -17.53
CA PHE A 777 -20.86 -13.45 -17.11
C PHE A 777 -20.79 -12.01 -16.58
N SER A 778 -21.62 -11.10 -17.08
CA SER A 778 -21.59 -9.68 -16.71
C SER A 778 -22.99 -9.05 -16.68
N ASN A 779 -23.25 -8.17 -15.72
CA ASN A 779 -24.51 -7.39 -15.65
C ASN A 779 -25.77 -8.29 -15.69
N ILE A 780 -25.77 -9.39 -14.93
CA ILE A 780 -26.87 -10.36 -14.89
C ILE A 780 -27.73 -10.12 -13.65
N THR A 781 -29.05 -10.19 -13.79
CA THR A 781 -30.02 -10.23 -12.70
C THR A 781 -30.69 -11.61 -12.67
N THR A 782 -30.74 -12.27 -11.51
CA THR A 782 -31.48 -13.53 -11.30
C THR A 782 -32.49 -13.37 -10.17
N ASN A 783 -33.79 -13.22 -10.50
CA ASN A 783 -34.80 -12.73 -9.55
C ASN A 783 -35.97 -13.71 -9.28
N GLY A 784 -36.09 -14.24 -8.06
CA GLY A 784 -37.28 -14.96 -7.61
C GLY A 784 -37.45 -16.39 -8.14
N ASN A 785 -36.37 -17.04 -8.57
CA ASN A 785 -36.42 -18.42 -9.08
C ASN A 785 -36.60 -19.46 -7.97
N GLY A 786 -37.19 -20.61 -8.29
CA GLY A 786 -37.67 -21.63 -7.34
C GLY A 786 -36.61 -22.41 -6.55
N ALA A 787 -35.33 -22.26 -6.90
CA ALA A 787 -34.20 -22.72 -6.09
C ALA A 787 -32.98 -21.79 -6.21
N ASP A 788 -32.10 -22.05 -7.17
CA ASP A 788 -30.82 -21.35 -7.32
C ASP A 788 -30.94 -20.26 -8.41
N GLY A 789 -30.57 -19.01 -8.10
CA GLY A 789 -30.56 -17.91 -9.07
C GLY A 789 -29.51 -18.14 -10.16
N PHE A 790 -28.25 -18.37 -9.76
CA PHE A 790 -27.16 -18.81 -10.64
C PHE A 790 -26.53 -20.09 -10.07
N TYR A 791 -26.28 -21.08 -10.92
CA TYR A 791 -25.67 -22.35 -10.55
C TYR A 791 -24.53 -22.74 -11.49
N LEU A 792 -23.29 -22.69 -11.00
CA LEU A 792 -22.09 -23.20 -11.68
C LEU A 792 -21.76 -24.60 -11.14
N ALA A 793 -21.65 -25.58 -12.03
CA ALA A 793 -21.48 -26.99 -11.69
C ALA A 793 -20.36 -27.66 -12.53
N GLY A 794 -19.53 -28.47 -11.89
CA GLY A 794 -18.70 -29.49 -12.57
C GLY A 794 -19.32 -30.88 -12.54
N ALA A 795 -18.56 -31.87 -13.02
CA ALA A 795 -18.91 -33.28 -12.93
C ALA A 795 -17.67 -34.15 -12.66
N SER A 796 -17.87 -35.39 -12.23
CA SER A 796 -16.80 -36.35 -11.94
C SER A 796 -15.85 -36.53 -13.14
N GLY A 797 -14.60 -36.09 -12.99
CA GLY A 797 -13.58 -36.12 -14.04
C GLY A 797 -13.57 -34.93 -15.00
N ARG A 798 -14.50 -33.96 -14.86
CA ARG A 798 -14.53 -32.72 -15.67
C ARG A 798 -15.09 -31.54 -14.88
N LEU A 799 -14.19 -30.77 -14.27
CA LEU A 799 -14.51 -29.58 -13.48
C LEU A 799 -14.87 -28.38 -14.39
N ALA A 800 -15.78 -27.52 -13.92
CA ALA A 800 -15.98 -26.18 -14.48
C ALA A 800 -14.94 -25.22 -13.89
N THR A 801 -14.17 -24.54 -14.74
CA THR A 801 -12.95 -23.80 -14.34
C THR A 801 -12.74 -22.49 -15.07
N TYR A 802 -12.06 -21.53 -14.41
CA TYR A 802 -11.68 -20.23 -14.98
C TYR A 802 -12.86 -19.41 -15.54
N ASN A 803 -14.07 -19.64 -15.06
CA ASN A 803 -15.22 -18.79 -15.38
C ASN A 803 -15.14 -17.50 -14.56
N ILE A 804 -15.49 -16.38 -15.19
CA ILE A 804 -15.44 -15.04 -14.58
C ILE A 804 -16.86 -14.49 -14.51
N MET A 805 -17.31 -14.20 -13.30
CA MET A 805 -18.62 -13.64 -12.98
C MET A 805 -18.44 -12.22 -12.43
N THR A 806 -18.97 -11.21 -13.13
CA THR A 806 -18.90 -9.79 -12.77
C THR A 806 -20.28 -9.16 -12.69
N ASN A 807 -20.50 -8.19 -11.80
CA ASN A 807 -21.73 -7.39 -11.75
C ASN A 807 -23.00 -8.27 -11.70
N ILE A 808 -22.98 -9.36 -10.92
CA ILE A 808 -24.08 -10.33 -10.82
C ILE A 808 -25.03 -9.93 -9.69
N THR A 809 -26.26 -9.60 -10.02
CA THR A 809 -27.33 -9.32 -9.07
C THR A 809 -28.21 -10.57 -8.90
N ALA A 810 -28.42 -11.03 -7.66
CA ALA A 810 -29.25 -12.22 -7.41
C ALA A 810 -30.26 -11.93 -6.29
N ILE A 811 -31.55 -11.96 -6.63
CA ILE A 811 -32.65 -11.42 -5.83
C ILE A 811 -33.71 -12.51 -5.59
N GLY A 812 -34.35 -12.56 -4.43
CA GLY A 812 -35.64 -13.26 -4.28
C GLY A 812 -35.63 -14.79 -4.29
N ASN A 813 -34.55 -15.47 -4.72
CA ASN A 813 -34.55 -16.89 -5.08
C ASN A 813 -34.73 -17.80 -3.85
N LEU A 814 -35.58 -18.83 -3.98
CA LEU A 814 -36.11 -19.59 -2.83
C LEU A 814 -35.05 -20.39 -2.07
N GLN A 815 -33.96 -20.82 -2.73
CA GLN A 815 -32.85 -21.52 -2.06
C GLN A 815 -31.57 -20.67 -2.01
N ARG A 816 -31.04 -20.24 -3.16
CA ARG A 816 -29.71 -19.59 -3.24
C ARG A 816 -29.68 -18.47 -4.26
N GLY A 817 -28.96 -17.39 -3.97
CA GLY A 817 -28.63 -16.39 -4.99
C GLY A 817 -27.64 -16.94 -6.02
N ILE A 818 -26.49 -17.43 -5.56
CA ILE A 818 -25.44 -18.05 -6.38
C ILE A 818 -24.97 -19.35 -5.71
N ARG A 819 -24.74 -20.40 -6.52
CA ARG A 819 -24.15 -21.68 -6.11
C ARG A 819 -22.97 -22.04 -7.03
N ILE A 820 -21.86 -22.46 -6.42
CA ILE A 820 -20.69 -23.02 -7.10
C ILE A 820 -20.47 -24.43 -6.52
N ASP A 821 -20.52 -25.45 -7.37
CA ASP A 821 -20.51 -26.86 -6.94
C ASP A 821 -19.56 -27.70 -7.81
N THR A 822 -18.63 -28.42 -7.19
CA THR A 822 -17.66 -29.28 -7.90
C THR A 822 -16.91 -28.50 -9.01
N ALA A 823 -16.64 -27.21 -8.77
CA ALA A 823 -16.17 -26.25 -9.75
C ALA A 823 -15.07 -25.37 -9.15
N ASN A 824 -13.89 -25.38 -9.77
CA ASN A 824 -12.65 -24.92 -9.16
C ASN A 824 -12.00 -23.78 -9.95
N SER A 825 -11.22 -22.92 -9.28
CA SER A 825 -10.48 -21.82 -9.92
C SER A 825 -11.37 -20.84 -10.72
N ASN A 826 -12.58 -20.54 -10.24
CA ASN A 826 -13.48 -19.54 -10.82
C ASN A 826 -13.45 -18.24 -9.99
N THR A 827 -13.83 -17.13 -10.62
CA THR A 827 -13.83 -15.79 -9.97
C THR A 827 -15.23 -15.20 -9.97
N LEU A 828 -15.73 -14.83 -8.78
CA LEU A 828 -16.90 -13.99 -8.57
C LEU A 828 -16.44 -12.61 -8.07
N ASN A 829 -16.83 -11.56 -8.78
CA ASN A 829 -16.40 -10.20 -8.53
C ASN A 829 -17.58 -9.22 -8.61
N ASN A 830 -17.73 -8.32 -7.64
CA ASN A 830 -18.76 -7.28 -7.64
C ASN A 830 -20.20 -7.82 -7.81
N ALA A 831 -20.58 -8.85 -7.04
CA ALA A 831 -21.95 -9.35 -7.00
C ALA A 831 -22.81 -8.57 -5.99
N THR A 832 -24.14 -8.52 -6.19
CA THR A 832 -25.13 -7.92 -5.28
C THR A 832 -26.25 -8.92 -5.01
N ILE A 833 -26.20 -9.61 -3.88
CA ILE A 833 -27.05 -10.79 -3.62
C ILE A 833 -27.97 -10.54 -2.43
N TYR A 834 -29.29 -10.51 -2.63
CA TYR A 834 -30.23 -10.19 -1.54
C TYR A 834 -31.63 -10.80 -1.62
N TYR A 835 -32.34 -10.91 -0.49
CA TYR A 835 -33.59 -11.66 -0.39
C TYR A 835 -33.52 -13.08 -0.99
N ASN A 836 -32.46 -13.84 -0.71
CA ASN A 836 -32.39 -15.28 -1.01
C ASN A 836 -32.34 -16.07 0.30
N SER A 837 -32.64 -17.37 0.32
CA SER A 837 -32.45 -18.15 1.57
C SER A 837 -30.98 -18.30 1.95
N ILE A 838 -30.11 -18.55 0.96
CA ILE A 838 -28.67 -18.40 1.07
C ILE A 838 -28.22 -17.38 0.02
N GLY A 839 -27.31 -16.47 0.35
CA GLY A 839 -26.76 -15.56 -0.66
C GLY A 839 -25.88 -16.31 -1.66
N LEU A 840 -24.66 -16.66 -1.25
CA LEU A 840 -23.67 -17.42 -2.00
C LEU A 840 -23.43 -18.77 -1.33
N SER A 841 -23.23 -19.84 -2.11
CA SER A 841 -22.93 -21.20 -1.62
C SER A 841 -21.79 -21.80 -2.43
N LEU A 842 -20.74 -22.27 -1.75
CA LEU A 842 -19.67 -23.10 -2.30
C LEU A 842 -19.85 -24.53 -1.76
N ILE A 843 -19.65 -25.53 -2.62
CA ILE A 843 -19.86 -26.97 -2.33
C ILE A 843 -18.82 -27.79 -3.10
N VAL A 844 -17.85 -28.40 -2.41
CA VAL A 844 -16.74 -29.17 -3.02
C VAL A 844 -16.05 -28.38 -4.15
N ALA A 845 -15.85 -27.09 -3.92
CA ALA A 845 -15.43 -26.12 -4.92
C ALA A 845 -14.14 -25.43 -4.45
N ASP A 846 -12.99 -25.75 -5.05
CA ASP A 846 -11.67 -25.32 -4.56
C ASP A 846 -11.05 -24.16 -5.35
N PHE A 847 -10.14 -23.41 -4.74
CA PHE A 847 -9.35 -22.34 -5.38
C PHE A 847 -10.18 -21.19 -6.01
N ASN A 848 -11.46 -21.04 -5.67
CA ASN A 848 -12.30 -19.97 -6.18
C ASN A 848 -12.03 -18.64 -5.44
N VAL A 849 -12.28 -17.52 -6.12
CA VAL A 849 -12.05 -16.16 -5.60
C VAL A 849 -13.38 -15.40 -5.57
N VAL A 850 -13.73 -14.81 -4.43
CA VAL A 850 -14.98 -14.05 -4.20
C VAL A 850 -14.62 -12.67 -3.64
N VAL A 851 -14.80 -11.63 -4.46
CA VAL A 851 -14.35 -10.25 -4.16
C VAL A 851 -15.35 -9.16 -4.53
N ASN A 852 -15.20 -7.97 -3.94
CA ASN A 852 -16.01 -6.76 -4.15
C ASN A 852 -17.54 -6.94 -3.95
N SER A 853 -18.02 -8.05 -3.35
CA SER A 853 -19.43 -8.45 -3.46
C SER A 853 -20.28 -8.10 -2.22
N THR A 854 -21.43 -7.46 -2.45
CA THR A 854 -22.39 -7.13 -1.38
C THR A 854 -23.45 -8.21 -1.26
N ILE A 855 -23.72 -8.71 -0.06
CA ILE A 855 -24.70 -9.75 0.23
C ILE A 855 -25.58 -9.30 1.39
N TYR A 856 -26.90 -9.20 1.21
CA TYR A 856 -27.76 -8.68 2.28
C TYR A 856 -29.18 -9.22 2.35
N GLY A 857 -29.88 -8.99 3.47
CA GLY A 857 -31.34 -9.16 3.54
C GLY A 857 -31.85 -10.55 3.15
N THR A 858 -31.12 -11.62 3.45
CA THR A 858 -31.55 -13.00 3.17
C THR A 858 -32.83 -13.36 3.96
N TYR A 859 -33.54 -14.44 3.60
CA TYR A 859 -34.76 -14.86 4.33
C TYR A 859 -34.81 -16.36 4.59
N GLY A 860 -35.14 -16.79 5.81
CA GLY A 860 -35.39 -18.21 6.07
C GLY A 860 -35.53 -18.60 7.54
N GLY A 861 -36.25 -19.69 7.79
CA GLY A 861 -36.50 -20.28 9.11
C GLY A 861 -35.93 -21.69 9.28
N GLY A 862 -35.10 -22.16 8.35
CA GLY A 862 -34.40 -23.45 8.42
C GLY A 862 -32.92 -23.26 8.79
N GLY A 863 -32.30 -24.27 9.39
CA GLY A 863 -30.96 -24.18 9.99
C GLY A 863 -29.75 -23.98 9.06
N GLY A 864 -29.97 -23.61 7.78
CA GLY A 864 -28.91 -23.38 6.78
C GLY A 864 -29.02 -22.07 6.01
N SER A 865 -29.96 -21.17 6.34
CA SER A 865 -30.10 -19.87 5.66
C SER A 865 -29.04 -18.85 6.13
N GLY A 866 -28.37 -18.13 5.22
CA GLY A 866 -27.26 -17.23 5.56
C GLY A 866 -26.71 -16.43 4.37
N GLY A 867 -25.73 -15.55 4.60
CA GLY A 867 -25.14 -14.72 3.53
C GLY A 867 -24.21 -15.53 2.60
N ILE A 868 -23.13 -16.07 3.13
CA ILE A 868 -22.23 -17.01 2.44
C ILE A 868 -22.36 -18.39 3.11
N GLN A 869 -22.31 -19.47 2.34
CA GLN A 869 -22.18 -20.85 2.82
C GLN A 869 -20.97 -21.50 2.13
N MET A 870 -20.17 -22.28 2.86
CA MET A 870 -19.08 -23.10 2.31
C MET A 870 -19.14 -24.50 2.94
N ALA A 871 -19.11 -25.56 2.14
CA ALA A 871 -19.50 -26.89 2.58
C ALA A 871 -18.76 -28.07 1.91
N PHE A 872 -18.81 -29.23 2.57
CA PHE A 872 -18.43 -30.56 2.03
C PHE A 872 -16.99 -30.79 1.53
N GLY A 873 -16.10 -29.79 1.53
CA GLY A 873 -14.69 -29.99 1.16
C GLY A 873 -13.93 -28.75 0.71
N ASP A 874 -14.63 -27.67 0.34
CA ASP A 874 -14.11 -26.39 -0.20
C ASP A 874 -12.73 -25.95 0.32
N ASP A 875 -11.64 -26.21 -0.43
CA ASP A 875 -10.29 -25.79 -0.03
C ASP A 875 -9.71 -24.62 -0.83
N SER A 876 -8.80 -23.88 -0.18
CA SER A 876 -7.97 -22.85 -0.79
C SER A 876 -8.80 -21.78 -1.51
N ASN A 877 -10.06 -21.57 -1.11
CA ASN A 877 -10.87 -20.47 -1.60
C ASN A 877 -10.48 -19.16 -0.94
N ASN A 878 -10.82 -18.08 -1.61
CA ASN A 878 -10.41 -16.74 -1.23
C ASN A 878 -11.61 -15.79 -1.15
N ILE A 879 -11.96 -15.34 0.05
CA ILE A 879 -13.16 -14.54 0.32
C ILE A 879 -12.73 -13.20 0.95
N SER A 880 -12.72 -12.11 0.18
CA SER A 880 -12.48 -10.77 0.72
C SER A 880 -13.36 -9.72 0.12
N ASN A 881 -13.30 -8.51 0.66
CA ASN A 881 -13.84 -7.34 -0.01
C ASN A 881 -15.36 -7.47 -0.20
N ASN A 882 -15.99 -8.29 0.64
CA ASN A 882 -17.42 -8.53 0.57
C ASN A 882 -18.09 -7.79 1.72
N ALA A 883 -19.22 -7.15 1.44
CA ALA A 883 -20.05 -6.50 2.44
C ALA A 883 -21.25 -7.40 2.72
N ILE A 884 -21.20 -8.18 3.80
CA ILE A 884 -22.27 -9.09 4.20
C ILE A 884 -23.08 -8.41 5.31
N VAL A 885 -24.33 -8.02 5.02
CA VAL A 885 -25.10 -7.06 5.83
C VAL A 885 -26.54 -7.51 6.05
N ASN A 886 -27.10 -7.36 7.26
CA ASN A 886 -28.53 -7.63 7.54
C ASN A 886 -29.05 -9.02 7.06
N THR A 887 -28.30 -10.10 7.21
CA THR A 887 -28.80 -11.46 6.92
C THR A 887 -29.68 -11.99 8.06
N THR A 888 -30.73 -12.78 7.76
CA THR A 888 -31.75 -13.15 8.79
C THR A 888 -31.28 -14.13 9.86
N LEU A 889 -30.24 -14.92 9.60
CA LEU A 889 -29.66 -15.82 10.61
C LEU A 889 -28.17 -15.55 10.83
N HIS A 890 -27.35 -15.66 9.78
CA HIS A 890 -25.88 -15.58 9.88
C HIS A 890 -25.26 -14.94 8.63
N GLY A 891 -24.21 -14.14 8.81
CA GLY A 891 -23.43 -13.54 7.71
C GLY A 891 -22.71 -14.60 6.87
N ILE A 892 -21.81 -15.38 7.48
CA ILE A 892 -21.14 -16.53 6.84
C ILE A 892 -21.46 -17.85 7.57
N ILE A 893 -21.56 -18.94 6.83
CA ILE A 893 -21.87 -20.29 7.30
C ILE A 893 -20.78 -21.25 6.80
N LEU A 894 -20.20 -22.03 7.71
CA LEU A 894 -19.05 -22.90 7.44
C LEU A 894 -19.35 -24.36 7.88
N GLU A 895 -19.43 -25.26 6.90
CA GLU A 895 -19.92 -26.66 6.95
C GLU A 895 -18.97 -27.64 6.21
N SER A 896 -17.65 -27.41 6.22
CA SER A 896 -16.69 -28.09 5.32
C SER A 896 -15.75 -29.06 6.07
N SER A 897 -14.84 -29.71 5.35
CA SER A 897 -13.87 -30.62 5.95
C SER A 897 -13.05 -29.91 7.03
N ALA A 898 -12.68 -30.63 8.10
CA ALA A 898 -12.07 -30.08 9.31
C ALA A 898 -10.62 -29.57 9.15
N ASN A 899 -10.34 -28.90 8.04
CA ASN A 899 -9.00 -28.68 7.55
C ASN A 899 -8.80 -27.59 6.51
N THR A 900 -9.83 -27.21 5.75
CA THR A 900 -9.63 -26.36 4.57
C THR A 900 -9.07 -25.02 4.98
N LYS A 901 -7.97 -24.57 4.37
CA LYS A 901 -7.35 -23.26 4.62
C LYS A 901 -7.83 -22.31 3.52
N ASN A 902 -9.13 -22.05 3.55
CA ASN A 902 -9.68 -20.86 2.91
C ASN A 902 -9.16 -19.63 3.66
N ILE A 903 -9.10 -18.47 3.00
CA ILE A 903 -8.77 -17.21 3.67
C ILE A 903 -9.91 -16.22 3.48
N ILE A 904 -10.37 -15.67 4.61
CA ILE A 904 -11.59 -14.86 4.77
C ILE A 904 -11.23 -13.57 5.49
N SER A 905 -10.59 -12.61 4.81
CA SER A 905 -10.19 -11.34 5.42
C SER A 905 -10.62 -10.12 4.61
N ASN A 906 -10.56 -8.94 5.21
CA ASN A 906 -10.93 -7.66 4.62
C ASN A 906 -12.35 -7.66 4.03
N ASN A 907 -13.30 -8.28 4.73
CA ASN A 907 -14.75 -8.21 4.51
C ASN A 907 -15.41 -7.28 5.56
N PHE A 908 -16.56 -6.71 5.24
CA PHE A 908 -17.40 -5.97 6.20
C PHE A 908 -18.60 -6.84 6.57
N PHE A 909 -18.63 -7.33 7.81
CA PHE A 909 -19.74 -8.12 8.34
C PHE A 909 -20.58 -7.25 9.27
N ASN A 910 -21.83 -6.98 8.88
CA ASN A 910 -22.76 -6.12 9.63
C ASN A 910 -24.16 -6.74 9.73
N ASN A 911 -24.31 -7.77 10.56
CA ASN A 911 -25.52 -8.61 10.66
C ASN A 911 -25.90 -8.81 12.13
N THR A 912 -27.16 -9.16 12.40
CA THR A 912 -27.63 -9.51 13.75
C THR A 912 -26.88 -10.73 14.33
N ARG A 913 -26.31 -11.59 13.47
CA ARG A 913 -25.21 -12.51 13.81
C ARG A 913 -24.28 -12.63 12.59
N ASN A 914 -22.98 -12.43 12.77
CA ASN A 914 -22.07 -12.36 11.63
C ASN A 914 -21.61 -13.73 11.08
N PHE A 915 -21.71 -14.82 11.85
CA PHE A 915 -21.19 -16.13 11.47
C PHE A 915 -21.98 -17.30 12.06
N ASN A 916 -21.87 -18.48 11.44
CA ASN A 916 -22.16 -19.81 11.97
C ASN A 916 -21.07 -20.78 11.49
N ILE A 917 -20.59 -21.67 12.35
CA ILE A 917 -19.50 -22.60 12.03
C ILE A 917 -19.86 -23.93 12.70
N THR A 918 -20.15 -24.97 11.93
CA THR A 918 -20.93 -26.14 12.42
C THR A 918 -20.13 -27.44 12.43
N PHE A 919 -19.27 -27.65 11.43
CA PHE A 919 -18.32 -28.75 11.33
C PHE A 919 -17.04 -28.18 10.73
N PHE A 920 -15.95 -28.17 11.50
CA PHE A 920 -14.66 -27.65 11.05
C PHE A 920 -13.49 -28.05 11.96
N GLY A 921 -12.28 -27.70 11.50
CA GLY A 921 -10.98 -27.88 12.15
C GLY A 921 -9.97 -26.92 11.49
N THR A 922 -8.73 -26.91 11.97
CA THR A 922 -7.90 -25.68 12.11
C THR A 922 -7.25 -25.11 10.84
N GLY A 923 -7.93 -25.13 9.69
CA GLY A 923 -7.41 -24.59 8.43
C GLY A 923 -7.75 -23.13 8.15
N THR A 924 -9.05 -22.79 8.14
CA THR A 924 -9.53 -21.53 7.55
C THR A 924 -9.10 -20.32 8.39
N SER A 925 -8.46 -19.34 7.75
CA SER A 925 -7.99 -18.12 8.40
C SER A 925 -8.98 -16.97 8.18
N PHE A 926 -9.26 -16.20 9.23
CA PHE A 926 -10.06 -14.98 9.15
C PHE A 926 -9.23 -13.70 8.97
N ASN A 927 -7.91 -13.82 8.87
CA ASN A 927 -7.01 -12.71 8.56
C ASN A 927 -5.82 -13.16 7.70
N THR A 928 -5.15 -12.19 7.07
CA THR A 928 -3.77 -12.34 6.56
C THR A 928 -2.78 -11.83 7.62
N THR A 929 -1.48 -11.87 7.33
CA THR A 929 -0.53 -10.96 7.98
C THR A 929 -0.86 -9.50 7.62
N GLN A 930 -0.49 -8.57 8.50
CA GLN A 930 -0.54 -7.12 8.25
C GLN A 930 0.31 -6.77 7.02
N GLN A 931 -0.31 -6.15 6.02
CA GLN A 931 0.32 -5.82 4.73
C GLN A 931 -0.30 -4.54 4.16
N ASN A 932 0.39 -3.81 3.28
CA ASN A 932 -0.15 -2.57 2.72
C ASN A 932 -1.38 -2.84 1.82
N GLY A 933 -2.42 -2.03 1.97
CA GLY A 933 -3.68 -2.19 1.24
C GLY A 933 -4.72 -1.13 1.63
N THR A 934 -5.97 -1.30 1.16
CA THR A 934 -7.11 -0.45 1.53
C THR A 934 -8.13 -1.31 2.31
N ARG A 935 -8.77 -0.74 3.34
CA ARG A 935 -9.59 -1.51 4.29
C ARG A 935 -11.07 -1.39 3.95
N ILE A 936 -11.80 -2.51 3.92
CA ILE A 936 -13.24 -2.62 3.55
C ILE A 936 -14.21 -1.73 4.34
N TYR A 937 -13.76 -1.25 5.50
CA TYR A 937 -14.36 -0.25 6.35
C TYR A 937 -13.23 0.25 7.27
N SER A 938 -13.37 1.44 7.87
CA SER A 938 -12.33 2.22 8.56
C SER A 938 -11.29 2.88 7.66
N ALA A 939 -10.66 3.94 8.17
CA ALA A 939 -9.48 4.54 7.58
C ALA A 939 -8.22 3.76 7.99
N GLY A 940 -7.21 3.72 7.12
CA GLY A 940 -5.94 3.03 7.36
C GLY A 940 -5.26 2.64 6.05
N THR A 941 -3.94 2.37 6.10
CA THR A 941 -3.12 2.03 4.91
C THR A 941 -2.64 0.57 4.88
N GLN A 942 -3.08 -0.23 5.84
CA GLN A 942 -2.72 -1.64 5.97
C GLN A 942 -3.95 -2.50 6.21
N ILE A 943 -3.88 -3.73 5.72
CA ILE A 943 -4.95 -4.73 5.72
C ILE A 943 -4.49 -5.99 6.46
N GLY A 944 -5.44 -6.67 7.09
CA GLY A 944 -5.18 -7.82 7.93
C GLY A 944 -6.41 -8.69 8.05
N GLY A 945 -7.33 -8.29 8.94
CA GLY A 945 -8.62 -8.93 9.21
C GLY A 945 -9.81 -8.26 8.53
N ASN A 946 -10.98 -8.40 9.13
CA ASN A 946 -12.29 -7.91 8.69
C ASN A 946 -12.81 -6.81 9.63
N PHE A 947 -13.89 -6.13 9.23
CA PHE A 947 -14.64 -5.23 10.12
C PHE A 947 -15.94 -5.91 10.58
N TRP A 948 -16.21 -5.87 11.89
CA TRP A 948 -17.31 -6.60 12.53
C TRP A 948 -18.27 -5.65 13.27
N ALA A 949 -19.42 -5.35 12.64
CA ALA A 949 -20.51 -4.56 13.20
C ALA A 949 -21.77 -5.42 13.43
N ASN A 950 -22.74 -4.89 14.18
CA ASN A 950 -24.06 -5.48 14.38
C ASN A 950 -25.11 -4.58 13.72
N TRP A 951 -25.95 -5.17 12.86
CA TRP A 951 -27.00 -4.44 12.14
C TRP A 951 -27.98 -3.69 13.06
N THR A 952 -28.08 -4.08 14.33
CA THR A 952 -28.95 -3.44 15.33
C THR A 952 -28.27 -2.32 16.14
N GLY A 953 -26.98 -2.03 15.91
CA GLY A 953 -26.26 -0.89 16.49
C GLY A 953 -25.96 -0.98 18.00
N ASN A 954 -25.86 -2.20 18.53
CA ASN A 954 -25.40 -2.47 19.90
C ASN A 954 -24.35 -3.59 19.85
N ASN A 955 -23.23 -3.47 20.56
CA ASN A 955 -22.10 -4.38 20.49
C ASN A 955 -21.50 -4.45 19.07
N ASP A 956 -21.23 -3.28 18.49
CA ASP A 956 -20.51 -3.13 17.22
C ASP A 956 -19.01 -3.30 17.51
N PHE A 957 -18.51 -4.54 17.55
CA PHE A 957 -17.15 -4.83 18.02
C PHE A 957 -16.07 -3.92 17.41
N SER A 958 -16.10 -3.70 16.09
CA SER A 958 -15.12 -2.86 15.38
C SER A 958 -15.33 -1.34 15.54
N LYS A 959 -16.21 -0.90 16.46
CA LYS A 959 -16.42 0.50 16.88
C LYS A 959 -16.41 0.67 18.40
N ASP A 960 -16.79 -0.39 19.11
CA ASP A 960 -16.76 -0.47 20.57
C ASP A 960 -15.39 -0.99 21.08
N CYS A 961 -14.44 -1.29 20.19
CA CYS A 961 -13.07 -1.66 20.52
C CYS A 961 -12.17 -0.42 20.66
N ALA A 962 -11.19 -0.51 21.56
CA ALA A 962 -10.15 0.51 21.68
C ALA A 962 -9.03 0.29 20.66
N ASP A 963 -8.44 1.40 20.22
CA ASP A 963 -7.25 1.47 19.36
C ASP A 963 -6.20 2.37 20.03
N ALA A 964 -5.45 1.83 21.00
CA ALA A 964 -4.65 2.66 21.91
C ALA A 964 -3.40 3.28 21.27
N ASP A 965 -2.91 2.75 20.15
CA ASP A 965 -1.84 3.36 19.34
C ASP A 965 -2.32 3.95 18.01
N TRP A 966 -3.64 3.93 17.76
CA TRP A 966 -4.35 4.58 16.66
C TRP A 966 -3.91 4.10 15.25
N ASP A 967 -3.36 2.88 15.15
CA ASP A 967 -2.96 2.26 13.87
C ASP A 967 -4.18 1.80 13.02
N GLY A 968 -5.35 1.76 13.66
CA GLY A 968 -6.64 1.48 13.04
C GLY A 968 -7.07 0.00 13.17
N PHE A 969 -6.26 -0.88 13.75
CA PHE A 969 -6.69 -2.22 14.14
C PHE A 969 -7.14 -2.21 15.61
N CYS A 970 -8.20 -2.94 15.96
CA CYS A 970 -8.57 -3.08 17.36
C CYS A 970 -7.41 -3.73 18.14
N ASP A 971 -7.09 -3.23 19.34
CA ASP A 971 -6.20 -3.90 20.31
C ASP A 971 -6.64 -5.34 20.66
N ALA A 972 -7.89 -5.68 20.36
CA ALA A 972 -8.54 -6.95 20.68
C ALA A 972 -8.89 -7.77 19.42
N ASN A 973 -8.50 -9.04 19.41
CA ASN A 973 -8.93 -10.04 18.43
C ASN A 973 -10.46 -10.25 18.49
N TYR A 974 -11.13 -10.40 17.34
CA TYR A 974 -12.55 -10.76 17.31
C TYR A 974 -12.72 -12.27 17.24
N THR A 975 -13.39 -12.86 18.23
CA THR A 975 -13.55 -14.33 18.33
C THR A 975 -14.90 -14.80 17.75
N LEU A 976 -14.84 -15.63 16.71
CA LEU A 976 -16.00 -16.26 16.08
C LEU A 976 -16.31 -17.60 16.77
N ASN A 977 -17.43 -17.64 17.49
CA ASN A 977 -17.87 -18.79 18.27
C ASN A 977 -18.90 -19.63 17.49
N GLY A 978 -18.48 -20.79 16.95
CA GLY A 978 -19.34 -21.70 16.20
C GLY A 978 -20.33 -22.52 17.04
N THR A 979 -21.20 -23.29 16.38
CA THR A 979 -22.02 -24.33 17.04
C THR A 979 -21.18 -25.59 17.23
N GLY A 980 -20.50 -25.69 18.37
CA GLY A 980 -19.59 -26.78 18.67
C GLY A 980 -18.39 -26.26 19.44
N SER A 981 -17.26 -26.96 19.31
CA SER A 981 -16.09 -26.73 20.14
C SER A 981 -14.87 -26.29 19.32
N VAL A 982 -15.08 -25.34 18.41
CA VAL A 982 -13.99 -24.67 17.68
C VAL A 982 -14.27 -23.17 17.67
N LYS A 983 -13.32 -22.43 18.22
CA LYS A 983 -13.22 -20.98 18.14
C LYS A 983 -12.18 -20.68 17.07
N VAL A 984 -12.54 -19.80 16.15
CA VAL A 984 -11.59 -19.20 15.20
C VAL A 984 -11.68 -17.70 15.41
N ALA A 985 -10.56 -17.01 15.33
CA ALA A 985 -10.51 -15.58 15.56
C ALA A 985 -10.03 -14.85 14.32
N ASP A 986 -10.53 -13.65 14.17
CA ASP A 986 -9.89 -12.61 13.39
C ASP A 986 -8.83 -11.95 14.29
N TYR A 987 -7.55 -12.09 13.92
CA TYR A 987 -6.41 -11.60 14.69
C TYR A 987 -5.94 -10.20 14.28
N LEU A 988 -6.59 -9.57 13.29
CA LEU A 988 -6.34 -8.18 12.90
C LEU A 988 -7.65 -7.48 12.51
N PRO A 989 -8.71 -7.52 13.35
CA PRO A 989 -9.97 -6.86 13.04
C PRO A 989 -9.77 -5.34 13.04
N TYR A 990 -10.44 -4.65 12.14
CA TYR A 990 -10.34 -3.20 12.04
C TYR A 990 -11.10 -2.51 13.18
N SER A 991 -10.57 -1.38 13.67
CA SER A 991 -11.25 -0.37 14.49
C SER A 991 -11.70 0.81 13.60
N ASP A 992 -12.58 1.69 14.06
CA ASP A 992 -12.77 3.02 13.46
C ASP A 992 -12.07 4.18 14.21
N GLU A 993 -11.39 3.90 15.32
CA GLU A 993 -10.50 4.82 16.07
C GLU A 993 -9.10 5.00 15.41
N TYR A 994 -9.06 5.38 14.13
CA TYR A 994 -7.78 5.64 13.41
C TYR A 994 -7.40 7.13 13.40
N ASP A 995 -6.22 7.47 13.94
CA ASP A 995 -5.69 8.85 13.87
C ASP A 995 -4.57 8.98 12.82
N LYS A 996 -4.57 10.13 12.16
CA LYS A 996 -3.59 10.54 11.15
C LYS A 996 -3.22 12.02 11.29
N GLY A 997 -3.56 12.64 12.43
CA GLY A 997 -3.20 13.99 12.81
C GLY A 997 -1.68 14.15 12.88
N VAL A 998 -1.10 14.75 11.84
CA VAL A 998 0.18 15.44 11.95
C VAL A 998 -0.12 16.94 12.01
N PRO A 999 0.41 17.70 13.00
CA PRO A 999 0.11 19.11 13.19
C PRO A 999 0.15 19.92 11.90
N SER A 1000 -1.00 20.43 11.48
CA SER A 1000 -1.14 21.23 10.26
C SER A 1000 -0.86 22.70 10.53
N PHE A 1001 -0.43 23.42 9.49
CA PHE A 1001 0.01 24.81 9.60
C PHE A 1001 -0.83 25.76 8.75
N VAL A 1002 -1.11 26.96 9.27
CA VAL A 1002 -1.63 28.10 8.50
C VAL A 1002 -0.75 29.32 8.77
N GLU A 1003 -0.12 29.85 7.73
CA GLU A 1003 0.61 31.13 7.83
C GLU A 1003 -0.37 32.28 8.07
N ILE A 1004 -0.02 33.17 9.00
CA ILE A 1004 -0.83 34.35 9.33
C ILE A 1004 -0.33 35.53 8.48
N PRO A 1005 -1.20 36.34 7.85
CA PRO A 1005 -0.80 37.45 6.94
C PRO A 1005 0.07 38.58 7.52
N ALA A 1006 0.51 38.49 8.78
CA ALA A 1006 1.47 39.40 9.41
C ALA A 1006 2.92 38.89 9.36
N THR A 1007 3.15 37.67 8.85
CA THR A 1007 4.45 37.02 8.71
C THR A 1007 5.14 37.42 7.40
N ILE A 1008 6.47 37.37 7.37
CA ILE A 1008 7.23 37.45 6.11
C ILE A 1008 6.80 36.28 5.22
N GLY A 1009 6.14 36.55 4.10
CA GLY A 1009 5.69 35.51 3.18
C GLY A 1009 6.85 34.87 2.40
N ASN A 1010 6.62 33.68 1.85
CA ASN A 1010 7.62 33.01 1.02
C ASN A 1010 8.09 33.88 -0.17
N ALA A 1011 9.38 33.82 -0.48
CA ALA A 1011 10.09 34.63 -1.47
C ALA A 1011 9.98 36.17 -1.27
N SER A 1012 9.70 36.63 -0.05
CA SER A 1012 9.69 38.07 0.25
C SER A 1012 11.11 38.65 0.32
N ASN A 1013 11.27 39.85 -0.26
CA ASN A 1013 12.42 40.71 0.00
C ASN A 1013 12.10 41.66 1.15
N VAL A 1014 13.03 41.83 2.10
CA VAL A 1014 12.79 42.53 3.36
C VAL A 1014 13.87 43.58 3.60
N SER A 1015 13.47 44.85 3.60
CA SER A 1015 14.33 46.01 3.89
C SER A 1015 14.32 46.47 5.36
N SER A 1016 13.52 45.82 6.21
CA SER A 1016 13.46 46.08 7.65
C SER A 1016 14.44 45.20 8.43
N THR A 1017 15.17 45.80 9.38
CA THR A 1017 16.13 45.09 10.26
C THR A 1017 15.46 44.15 11.28
N THR A 1018 14.13 44.08 11.33
CA THR A 1018 13.38 43.18 12.22
C THR A 1018 12.36 42.36 11.45
N ALA A 1019 12.29 41.07 11.77
CA ALA A 1019 11.46 40.07 11.11
C ALA A 1019 10.46 39.43 12.10
N PHE A 1020 9.18 39.42 11.76
CA PHE A 1020 8.13 38.78 12.54
C PHE A 1020 7.72 37.44 11.91
N PHE A 1021 7.71 36.40 12.73
CA PHE A 1021 7.37 35.03 12.34
C PHE A 1021 6.18 34.56 13.18
N ASN A 1022 5.04 34.30 12.54
CA ASN A 1022 3.79 33.98 13.21
C ASN A 1022 2.98 32.94 12.43
N ILE A 1023 2.63 31.84 13.08
CA ILE A 1023 1.96 30.71 12.44
C ILE A 1023 0.88 30.13 13.36
N THR A 1024 -0.22 29.68 12.79
CA THR A 1024 -1.15 28.81 13.51
C THR A 1024 -0.74 27.38 13.27
N ALA A 1025 -0.40 26.66 14.34
CA ALA A 1025 -0.33 25.20 14.35
C ALA A 1025 -1.68 24.68 14.85
N PHE A 1026 -2.28 23.74 14.13
CA PHE A 1026 -3.53 23.12 14.52
C PHE A 1026 -3.52 21.63 14.20
N ASP A 1027 -4.14 20.84 15.06
CA ASP A 1027 -4.43 19.44 14.83
C ASP A 1027 -5.93 19.19 14.98
N ALA A 1028 -6.43 18.08 14.42
CA ALA A 1028 -7.85 17.77 14.39
C ALA A 1028 -8.34 17.02 15.64
N THR A 1029 -7.44 16.28 16.32
CA THR A 1029 -7.77 15.31 17.37
C THR A 1029 -7.03 15.61 18.68
N THR A 1030 -5.85 16.24 18.62
CA THR A 1030 -4.90 16.32 19.74
C THR A 1030 -4.43 17.75 20.07
N ASP A 1031 -3.96 17.99 21.30
CA ASP A 1031 -3.53 19.32 21.77
C ASP A 1031 -2.10 19.66 21.30
N ILE A 1032 -1.87 20.85 20.73
CA ILE A 1032 -0.52 21.23 20.28
C ILE A 1032 0.41 21.46 21.48
N SER A 1033 1.42 20.60 21.64
CA SER A 1033 2.35 20.63 22.77
C SER A 1033 3.41 21.72 22.59
N THR A 1034 4.07 21.80 21.43
CA THR A 1034 5.20 22.71 21.19
C THR A 1034 5.29 23.21 19.74
N CYS A 1035 5.93 24.37 19.58
CA CYS A 1035 6.21 25.01 18.29
C CYS A 1035 7.68 25.48 18.25
N PHE A 1036 8.33 25.30 17.10
CA PHE A 1036 9.71 25.72 16.86
C PHE A 1036 9.87 26.42 15.51
N LEU A 1037 10.82 27.35 15.44
CA LEU A 1037 11.28 28.01 14.22
C LEU A 1037 12.74 27.64 13.98
N SER A 1038 13.10 27.35 12.73
CA SER A 1038 14.48 27.16 12.29
C SER A 1038 14.81 28.16 11.17
N ILE A 1039 15.91 28.90 11.27
CA ILE A 1039 16.36 29.90 10.29
C ILE A 1039 17.82 29.63 9.91
N GLN A 1040 18.13 29.64 8.61
CA GLN A 1040 19.48 29.45 8.07
C GLN A 1040 19.80 30.49 6.97
N ASN A 1041 21.02 31.03 6.93
CA ASN A 1041 21.53 31.85 5.83
C ASN A 1041 22.86 31.24 5.33
N PRO A 1042 23.07 31.04 4.01
CA PRO A 1042 24.32 30.52 3.45
C PRO A 1042 25.59 31.27 3.86
N SER A 1043 25.48 32.54 4.29
CA SER A 1043 26.58 33.36 4.80
C SER A 1043 26.87 33.22 6.32
N GLY A 1044 26.22 32.26 7.01
CA GLY A 1044 26.65 31.81 8.34
C GLY A 1044 25.69 32.03 9.51
N ILE A 1045 24.41 32.35 9.28
CA ILE A 1045 23.38 32.29 10.33
C ILE A 1045 22.84 30.86 10.39
N SER A 1046 22.78 30.26 11.58
CA SER A 1046 22.02 29.04 11.84
C SER A 1046 21.38 29.14 13.23
N LEU A 1047 20.06 29.32 13.25
CA LEU A 1047 19.22 29.32 14.44
C LEU A 1047 18.28 28.12 14.37
N SER A 1048 18.76 26.96 14.82
CA SER A 1048 18.00 25.70 14.78
C SER A 1048 17.07 25.55 15.97
N ASN A 1049 15.80 25.19 15.71
CA ASN A 1049 14.81 24.80 16.70
C ASN A 1049 14.61 25.82 17.85
N VAL A 1050 14.49 27.10 17.51
CA VAL A 1050 14.14 28.16 18.46
C VAL A 1050 12.67 28.00 18.87
N THR A 1051 12.41 27.79 20.17
CA THR A 1051 11.05 27.63 20.69
C THR A 1051 10.24 28.92 20.50
N MET A 1052 9.05 28.79 19.92
CA MET A 1052 8.13 29.92 19.70
C MET A 1052 7.21 30.12 20.90
N THR A 1053 6.74 31.35 21.12
CA THR A 1053 5.74 31.62 22.15
C THR A 1053 4.37 31.14 21.66
N LYS A 1054 3.77 30.16 22.34
CA LYS A 1054 2.39 29.71 22.08
C LYS A 1054 1.40 30.41 23.01
N ASN A 1055 0.26 30.83 22.48
CA ASN A 1055 -0.67 31.70 23.20
C ASN A 1055 -1.67 30.97 24.13
N LEU A 1056 -1.91 29.67 23.91
CA LEU A 1056 -2.84 28.81 24.69
C LEU A 1056 -2.35 27.35 24.70
N VAL A 1057 -3.06 26.48 25.43
CA VAL A 1057 -3.06 25.02 25.25
C VAL A 1057 -4.42 24.66 24.64
N SER A 1058 -4.41 24.02 23.47
CA SER A 1058 -5.57 23.72 22.62
C SER A 1058 -5.10 22.90 21.41
N THR A 1059 -6.03 22.22 20.73
CA THR A 1059 -5.79 21.62 19.41
C THR A 1059 -5.50 22.66 18.31
N ASN A 1060 -5.75 23.94 18.58
CA ASN A 1060 -5.44 25.05 17.68
C ASN A 1060 -4.75 26.19 18.44
N VAL A 1061 -3.49 26.49 18.08
CA VAL A 1061 -2.66 27.50 18.75
C VAL A 1061 -1.92 28.40 17.75
N THR A 1062 -1.85 29.69 18.08
CA THR A 1062 -0.94 30.63 17.42
C THR A 1062 0.41 30.63 18.12
N CYS A 1063 1.47 30.48 17.33
CA CYS A 1063 2.87 30.42 17.74
C CYS A 1063 3.68 31.53 17.06
N ASN A 1064 4.36 32.37 17.86
CA ASN A 1064 5.03 33.58 17.38
C ASN A 1064 6.48 33.75 17.87
N TYR A 1065 7.30 34.42 17.06
CA TYR A 1065 8.69 34.79 17.33
C TYR A 1065 9.08 36.07 16.57
N THR A 1066 10.01 36.86 17.11
CA THR A 1066 10.58 38.05 16.43
C THR A 1066 12.09 37.91 16.35
N ASN A 1067 12.65 37.98 15.13
CA ASN A 1067 14.09 38.00 14.90
C ASN A 1067 14.58 39.42 14.58
N SER A 1068 15.84 39.72 14.91
CA SER A 1068 16.51 40.97 14.48
C SER A 1068 17.70 40.63 13.60
N PHE A 1069 17.69 41.13 12.36
CA PHE A 1069 18.78 40.96 11.41
C PHE A 1069 19.84 42.07 11.58
N ASN A 1070 21.11 41.71 11.42
CA ASN A 1070 22.21 42.67 11.42
C ASN A 1070 22.28 43.39 10.06
N PRO A 1071 22.34 44.74 10.01
CA PRO A 1071 22.52 45.50 8.76
C PRO A 1071 23.75 45.11 7.92
N LEU A 1072 24.71 44.36 8.49
CA LEU A 1072 25.89 43.85 7.79
C LEU A 1072 25.69 42.45 7.16
N GLN A 1073 24.51 41.82 7.29
CA GLN A 1073 24.23 40.44 6.88
C GLN A 1073 23.17 40.36 5.77
N GLN A 1074 23.45 41.00 4.62
CA GLN A 1074 22.58 41.01 3.44
C GLN A 1074 22.47 39.61 2.80
N GLY A 1075 21.42 39.40 1.99
CA GLY A 1075 21.28 38.24 1.12
C GLY A 1075 20.21 37.22 1.55
N ALA A 1076 20.24 36.05 0.90
CA ALA A 1076 19.20 35.04 1.02
C ALA A 1076 19.20 34.33 2.39
N PHE A 1077 18.02 34.06 2.92
CA PHE A 1077 17.81 33.21 4.09
C PHE A 1077 16.65 32.24 3.84
N LEU A 1078 16.71 31.10 4.53
CA LEU A 1078 15.71 30.05 4.52
C LEU A 1078 15.13 29.89 5.93
N TRP A 1079 13.87 29.51 6.05
CA TRP A 1079 13.30 29.10 7.34
C TRP A 1079 12.26 27.99 7.19
N LYS A 1080 11.94 27.35 8.30
CA LYS A 1080 10.78 26.44 8.43
C LYS A 1080 10.24 26.46 9.86
N PHE A 1081 8.96 26.19 10.00
CA PHE A 1081 8.32 25.96 11.29
C PHE A 1081 8.19 24.45 11.55
N LEU A 1082 8.20 24.06 12.82
CA LEU A 1082 7.95 22.70 13.27
C LEU A 1082 6.95 22.74 14.43
N ALA A 1083 6.11 21.73 14.53
CA ALA A 1083 5.16 21.56 15.63
C ALA A 1083 5.05 20.09 16.03
N ASN A 1084 4.73 19.89 17.30
CA ASN A 1084 4.46 18.58 17.89
C ASN A 1084 3.14 18.68 18.68
N ASP A 1085 2.32 17.64 18.63
CA ASP A 1085 1.09 17.53 19.42
C ASP A 1085 1.33 16.84 20.78
N SER A 1086 0.25 16.44 21.46
CA SER A 1086 0.25 15.68 22.71
C SER A 1086 0.46 14.18 22.56
N SER A 1087 0.21 13.63 21.37
CA SER A 1087 0.44 12.23 20.99
C SER A 1087 1.86 11.98 20.43
N ASN A 1088 2.65 13.05 20.32
CA ASN A 1088 4.00 13.12 19.78
C ASN A 1088 4.09 12.92 18.25
N ASN A 1089 3.06 13.31 17.49
CA ASN A 1089 3.17 13.43 16.03
C ASN A 1089 3.85 14.76 15.65
N TRP A 1090 4.92 14.65 14.86
CA TRP A 1090 5.69 15.80 14.41
C TRP A 1090 5.32 16.18 12.98
N ASN A 1091 5.19 17.48 12.73
CA ASN A 1091 5.16 18.03 11.38
C ASN A 1091 6.09 19.23 11.24
N GLN A 1092 6.42 19.56 10.00
CA GLN A 1092 7.19 20.74 9.63
C GLN A 1092 6.65 21.34 8.33
N THR A 1093 6.79 22.65 8.16
CA THR A 1093 6.52 23.28 6.87
C THR A 1093 7.58 22.89 5.84
N SER A 1094 7.27 23.11 4.56
CA SER A 1094 8.31 23.25 3.53
C SER A 1094 9.34 24.32 3.93
N LEU A 1095 10.53 24.25 3.35
CA LEU A 1095 11.49 25.35 3.41
C LEU A 1095 10.91 26.57 2.70
N PHE A 1096 10.75 27.64 3.45
CA PHE A 1096 10.50 28.98 2.95
C PHE A 1096 11.83 29.68 2.64
N SER A 1097 11.77 30.67 1.77
CA SER A 1097 12.91 31.49 1.37
C SER A 1097 12.58 32.98 1.42
N GLY A 1098 13.60 33.83 1.56
CA GLY A 1098 13.47 35.27 1.48
C GLY A 1098 14.85 35.91 1.32
N VAL A 1099 14.89 37.21 1.03
CA VAL A 1099 16.14 37.97 0.93
C VAL A 1099 16.08 39.15 1.88
N PHE A 1100 17.08 39.31 2.75
CA PHE A 1100 17.25 40.53 3.51
C PHE A 1100 18.09 41.52 2.70
N ASP A 1101 17.52 42.68 2.42
CA ASP A 1101 18.14 43.70 1.58
C ASP A 1101 17.75 45.11 2.03
N SER A 1102 18.70 45.77 2.68
CA SER A 1102 18.58 47.14 3.19
C SER A 1102 19.48 48.14 2.45
N ILE A 1103 19.95 47.80 1.24
CA ILE A 1103 20.87 48.64 0.45
C ILE A 1103 20.11 49.29 -0.71
N ALA A 1104 20.26 50.61 -0.87
CA ALA A 1104 19.71 51.31 -2.03
C ALA A 1104 20.54 51.02 -3.30
N PRO A 1105 19.90 50.80 -4.46
CA PRO A 1105 20.61 50.46 -5.70
C PRO A 1105 21.49 51.60 -6.20
N PHE A 1106 22.51 51.28 -6.99
CA PHE A 1106 23.27 52.29 -7.73
C PHE A 1106 22.55 52.67 -9.03
N VAL A 1107 22.56 53.96 -9.41
CA VAL A 1107 22.08 54.45 -10.71
C VAL A 1107 22.83 55.71 -11.14
N ASP A 1108 23.26 55.76 -12.41
CA ASP A 1108 23.93 56.92 -13.02
C ASP A 1108 23.69 56.95 -14.55
N TYR A 1109 24.08 58.04 -15.21
CA TYR A 1109 24.06 58.18 -16.66
C TYR A 1109 25.32 57.66 -17.33
N TYR A 1110 25.19 57.05 -18.50
CA TYR A 1110 26.33 56.74 -19.37
C TYR A 1110 26.32 57.55 -20.69
N SER A 1111 27.31 57.25 -21.53
CA SER A 1111 27.62 57.97 -22.78
C SER A 1111 26.41 58.17 -23.70
N SER A 1112 26.46 59.27 -24.47
CA SER A 1112 25.39 59.74 -25.35
C SER A 1112 24.11 60.26 -24.66
N THR A 1113 24.03 60.26 -23.33
CA THR A 1113 23.09 61.17 -22.62
C THR A 1113 23.56 62.62 -22.78
N PRO A 1114 22.67 63.59 -23.08
CA PRO A 1114 23.00 65.02 -23.04
C PRO A 1114 23.65 65.43 -21.72
N ALA A 1115 24.72 66.22 -21.80
CA ALA A 1115 25.33 66.86 -20.64
C ALA A 1115 24.39 67.90 -20.03
N ASN A 1116 24.58 68.24 -18.77
CA ASN A 1116 23.80 69.30 -18.13
C ASN A 1116 24.00 70.66 -18.84
N ALA A 1117 22.93 71.45 -19.00
CA ALA A 1117 22.90 72.70 -19.76
C ALA A 1117 23.32 72.61 -21.26
N SER A 1118 23.22 71.42 -21.87
CA SER A 1118 23.50 71.22 -23.30
C SER A 1118 22.35 71.65 -24.22
N THR A 1119 22.59 71.65 -25.53
CA THR A 1119 21.56 71.84 -26.57
C THR A 1119 21.46 70.58 -27.44
N SER A 1120 20.25 70.16 -27.82
CA SER A 1120 19.98 69.00 -28.68
C SER A 1120 18.96 69.34 -29.79
N THR A 1121 18.90 68.53 -30.84
CA THR A 1121 18.06 68.75 -32.02
C THR A 1121 16.89 67.76 -32.06
N GLY A 1122 15.69 68.23 -31.72
CA GLY A 1122 14.43 67.47 -31.85
C GLY A 1122 14.20 66.29 -30.91
N SER A 1123 15.22 65.80 -30.18
CA SER A 1123 15.05 64.72 -29.19
C SER A 1123 16.02 64.78 -27.99
N ILE A 1124 15.67 64.06 -26.92
CA ILE A 1124 16.48 63.85 -25.70
C ILE A 1124 16.64 62.35 -25.47
N LEU A 1125 17.87 61.84 -25.62
CA LEU A 1125 18.22 60.46 -25.31
C LEU A 1125 18.71 60.36 -23.86
N MET A 1126 18.05 59.56 -23.02
CA MET A 1126 18.50 59.26 -21.66
C MET A 1126 19.08 57.84 -21.62
N ASN A 1127 20.38 57.72 -21.40
CA ASN A 1127 21.09 56.45 -21.24
C ASN A 1127 21.46 56.27 -19.77
N ALA A 1128 20.70 55.43 -19.05
CA ALA A 1128 20.92 55.16 -17.63
C ALA A 1128 21.44 53.75 -17.40
N THR A 1129 22.41 53.63 -16.51
CA THR A 1129 22.94 52.37 -15.98
C THR A 1129 22.60 52.26 -14.50
N SER A 1130 22.27 51.05 -14.06
CA SER A 1130 21.98 50.75 -12.67
C SER A 1130 22.49 49.37 -12.30
N ASN A 1131 22.88 49.23 -11.04
CA ASN A 1131 23.29 47.95 -10.49
C ASN A 1131 22.81 47.85 -9.05
N ASP A 1132 22.35 46.67 -8.66
CA ASP A 1132 22.13 46.35 -7.25
C ASP A 1132 23.29 45.48 -6.77
N GLY A 1133 23.79 45.77 -5.57
CA GLY A 1133 24.90 45.06 -4.92
C GLY A 1133 24.47 44.13 -3.79
N SER A 1134 23.19 44.13 -3.39
CA SER A 1134 22.66 43.22 -2.36
C SER A 1134 22.31 41.84 -2.93
N GLY A 1135 21.84 41.82 -4.19
CA GLY A 1135 21.43 40.62 -4.90
C GLY A 1135 19.91 40.45 -5.06
N THR A 1136 19.07 41.44 -4.72
CA THR A 1136 17.64 41.40 -5.09
C THR A 1136 17.40 41.83 -6.54
N GLY A 1137 18.24 42.71 -7.07
CA GLY A 1137 18.17 43.21 -8.45
C GLY A 1137 17.31 44.45 -8.63
N ILE A 1138 17.35 45.04 -9.83
CA ILE A 1138 16.62 46.27 -10.17
C ILE A 1138 15.18 45.93 -10.62
N ALA A 1139 14.19 46.29 -9.81
CA ALA A 1139 12.78 46.14 -10.14
C ALA A 1139 12.36 47.11 -11.26
N ASN A 1140 12.72 48.39 -11.14
CA ASN A 1140 12.50 49.35 -12.23
C ASN A 1140 13.49 50.52 -12.30
N LEU A 1141 13.57 51.09 -13.50
CA LEU A 1141 14.08 52.42 -13.79
C LEU A 1141 12.92 53.35 -14.15
N THR A 1142 12.73 54.43 -13.39
CA THR A 1142 11.71 55.46 -13.63
C THR A 1142 12.36 56.69 -14.27
N PHE A 1143 12.18 56.85 -15.57
CA PHE A 1143 12.65 58.00 -16.34
C PHE A 1143 11.63 59.13 -16.27
N THR A 1144 12.05 60.33 -15.85
CA THR A 1144 11.16 61.50 -15.72
C THR A 1144 11.66 62.64 -16.61
N LEU A 1145 10.75 63.24 -17.40
CA LEU A 1145 11.01 64.40 -18.25
C LEU A 1145 10.01 65.52 -17.93
N THR A 1146 10.53 66.69 -17.57
CA THR A 1146 9.77 67.90 -17.22
C THR A 1146 10.13 69.03 -18.16
N ASN A 1147 9.14 69.67 -18.78
CA ASN A 1147 9.36 70.93 -19.50
C ASN A 1147 9.43 72.07 -18.47
N ILE A 1148 10.47 72.90 -18.58
CA ILE A 1148 10.74 74.05 -17.69
C ILE A 1148 10.90 75.36 -18.49
N THR A 1149 10.27 75.44 -19.66
CA THR A 1149 10.32 76.60 -20.56
C THR A 1149 9.41 77.72 -20.05
N GLY A 1150 9.92 78.55 -19.14
CA GLY A 1150 9.19 79.68 -18.55
C GLY A 1150 9.18 79.60 -17.03
N THR A 1151 8.09 80.04 -16.39
CA THR A 1151 7.89 79.97 -14.93
C THR A 1151 7.29 78.65 -14.46
N ASP A 1152 6.58 77.96 -15.35
CA ASP A 1152 5.75 76.81 -15.01
C ASP A 1152 6.47 75.51 -15.37
N MET A 1153 6.65 74.63 -14.39
CA MET A 1153 7.29 73.32 -14.60
C MET A 1153 6.21 72.25 -14.80
N THR A 1154 6.12 71.67 -16.00
CA THR A 1154 5.15 70.62 -16.32
C THR A 1154 5.86 69.30 -16.59
N GLU A 1155 5.59 68.29 -15.77
CA GLU A 1155 6.03 66.91 -16.03
C GLU A 1155 5.34 66.41 -17.31
N LEU A 1156 6.11 66.20 -18.37
CA LEU A 1156 5.59 65.74 -19.66
C LEU A 1156 5.53 64.22 -19.75
N ASN A 1157 6.42 63.53 -19.04
CA ASN A 1157 6.49 62.08 -19.06
C ASN A 1157 7.13 61.51 -17.79
N ARG A 1158 6.58 60.38 -17.33
CA ARG A 1158 7.17 59.49 -16.34
C ARG A 1158 7.02 58.05 -16.84
N THR A 1159 8.09 57.49 -17.39
CA THR A 1159 8.11 56.13 -17.94
C THR A 1159 8.77 55.17 -16.96
N PHE A 1160 8.09 54.08 -16.62
CA PHE A 1160 8.61 52.98 -15.81
C PHE A 1160 9.11 51.85 -16.72
N ILE A 1161 10.39 51.51 -16.59
CA ILE A 1161 11.05 50.42 -17.31
C ILE A 1161 11.37 49.31 -16.31
N TYR A 1162 10.81 48.13 -16.51
CA TYR A 1162 10.97 46.98 -15.59
C TYR A 1162 11.97 45.97 -16.16
N GLY A 1163 12.79 45.35 -15.30
CA GLY A 1163 13.68 44.24 -15.68
C GLY A 1163 14.90 44.60 -16.54
N PHE A 1164 15.30 45.88 -16.60
CA PHE A 1164 16.51 46.32 -17.32
C PHE A 1164 17.47 47.07 -16.39
N HIS A 1165 18.68 46.52 -16.23
CA HIS A 1165 19.78 47.19 -15.51
C HIS A 1165 20.33 48.41 -16.27
N ASN A 1166 20.39 48.33 -17.60
CA ASN A 1166 20.81 49.42 -18.49
C ASN A 1166 19.69 49.70 -19.48
N TYR A 1167 19.29 50.96 -19.65
CA TYR A 1167 18.25 51.31 -20.61
C TYR A 1167 18.45 52.69 -21.26
N SER A 1168 18.03 52.76 -22.53
CA SER A 1168 18.10 53.93 -23.41
C SER A 1168 16.71 54.39 -23.81
N LEU A 1169 16.23 55.52 -23.31
CA LEU A 1169 14.92 56.08 -23.65
C LEU A 1169 15.09 57.40 -24.41
N ASN A 1170 14.60 57.46 -25.66
CA ASN A 1170 14.71 58.65 -26.53
C ASN A 1170 13.35 59.34 -26.67
N PHE A 1171 13.25 60.56 -26.12
CA PHE A 1171 12.08 61.42 -26.23
C PHE A 1171 12.18 62.26 -27.49
N THR A 1172 11.46 61.87 -28.54
CA THR A 1172 11.47 62.54 -29.85
C THR A 1172 10.29 63.50 -30.03
N SER A 1173 10.29 64.28 -31.12
CA SER A 1173 9.23 65.23 -31.48
C SER A 1173 9.00 66.33 -30.43
N LEU A 1174 10.04 66.67 -29.67
CA LEU A 1174 9.98 67.72 -28.65
C LEU A 1174 9.99 69.11 -29.31
N ALA A 1175 9.15 70.01 -28.78
CA ALA A 1175 9.12 71.41 -29.20
C ALA A 1175 10.38 72.16 -28.74
N SER A 1176 10.70 73.28 -29.39
CA SER A 1176 11.78 74.16 -28.95
C SER A 1176 11.51 74.69 -27.53
N GLY A 1177 12.48 74.55 -26.63
CA GLY A 1177 12.31 74.82 -25.19
C GLY A 1177 13.38 74.14 -24.33
N THR A 1178 13.37 74.38 -23.02
CA THR A 1178 14.29 73.79 -22.04
C THR A 1178 13.59 72.74 -21.18
N TYR A 1179 14.26 71.60 -20.99
CA TYR A 1179 13.72 70.43 -20.30
C TYR A 1179 14.65 69.97 -19.18
N LEU A 1180 14.08 69.49 -18.08
CA LEU A 1180 14.73 68.90 -16.91
C LEU A 1180 14.46 67.38 -16.88
N PHE A 1181 15.46 66.57 -16.56
CA PHE A 1181 15.30 65.12 -16.48
C PHE A 1181 16.13 64.44 -15.39
N ASN A 1182 15.65 63.29 -14.92
CA ASN A 1182 16.35 62.35 -14.01
C ASN A 1182 15.80 60.93 -14.13
N VAL A 1183 16.57 59.96 -13.64
CA VAL A 1183 16.19 58.55 -13.59
C VAL A 1183 16.27 58.04 -12.15
N THR A 1184 15.26 57.30 -11.70
CA THR A 1184 15.21 56.68 -10.36
C THR A 1184 15.28 55.16 -10.49
N ALA A 1185 16.21 54.51 -9.81
CA ALA A 1185 16.21 53.05 -9.67
C ALA A 1185 15.45 52.65 -8.41
N THR A 1186 14.64 51.60 -8.53
CA THR A 1186 14.03 50.87 -7.41
C THR A 1186 14.48 49.42 -7.49
N ASP A 1187 14.94 48.84 -6.38
CA ASP A 1187 15.24 47.41 -6.28
C ASP A 1187 13.98 46.56 -5.99
N PHE A 1188 14.11 45.24 -5.87
CA PHE A 1188 12.99 44.35 -5.53
C PHE A 1188 12.67 44.27 -4.03
N ALA A 1189 13.44 44.93 -3.15
CA ALA A 1189 13.12 45.14 -1.72
C ALA A 1189 12.42 46.49 -1.44
N GLY A 1190 12.30 47.34 -2.47
CA GLY A 1190 11.66 48.65 -2.45
C GLY A 1190 12.60 49.82 -2.12
N ASN A 1191 13.90 49.60 -1.91
CA ASN A 1191 14.85 50.70 -1.68
C ASN A 1191 15.13 51.43 -3.01
N LYS A 1192 15.52 52.71 -2.92
CA LYS A 1192 15.52 53.64 -4.06
C LYS A 1192 16.71 54.58 -4.07
N ASN A 1193 17.17 54.88 -5.28
CA ASN A 1193 18.20 55.88 -5.55
C ASN A 1193 17.89 56.64 -6.84
N THR A 1194 18.51 57.80 -7.07
CA THR A 1194 18.16 58.71 -8.16
C THR A 1194 19.38 59.42 -8.71
N THR A 1195 19.50 59.48 -10.04
CA THR A 1195 20.56 60.23 -10.73
C THR A 1195 20.50 61.72 -10.38
N GLU A 1196 21.59 62.44 -10.66
CA GLU A 1196 21.51 63.90 -10.72
C GLU A 1196 20.41 64.37 -11.70
N ARG A 1197 19.88 65.57 -11.49
CA ARG A 1197 18.92 66.22 -12.39
C ARG A 1197 19.68 67.05 -13.42
N ARG A 1198 19.52 66.73 -14.71
CA ARG A 1198 20.15 67.46 -15.82
C ARG A 1198 19.13 68.30 -16.58
N THR A 1199 19.56 69.42 -17.13
CA THR A 1199 18.80 70.21 -18.10
C THR A 1199 19.40 70.11 -19.50
N THR A 1200 18.54 70.26 -20.52
CA THR A 1200 18.96 70.41 -21.92
C THR A 1200 17.93 71.23 -22.70
N SER A 1201 18.35 71.95 -23.74
CA SER A 1201 17.46 72.77 -24.57
C SER A 1201 17.31 72.21 -25.98
N ILE A 1202 16.09 72.20 -26.49
CA ILE A 1202 15.76 71.79 -27.86
C ILE A 1202 15.61 73.02 -28.75
N SER A 1203 16.16 72.93 -29.97
CA SER A 1203 15.89 73.85 -31.07
C SER A 1203 15.42 73.07 -32.30
N THR A 1204 14.44 73.63 -33.02
CA THR A 1204 13.80 73.03 -34.21
C THR A 1204 13.96 73.89 -35.47
N ALA A 1205 14.92 74.83 -35.49
CA ALA A 1205 15.23 75.66 -36.65
C ALA A 1205 16.24 74.97 -37.60
N PRO A 1206 16.08 75.03 -38.94
CA PRO A 1206 17.09 74.56 -39.88
C PRO A 1206 18.41 75.37 -39.79
N PRO A 1207 19.56 74.80 -40.19
CA PRO A 1207 20.80 75.56 -40.31
C PRO A 1207 20.64 76.68 -41.36
N ALA A 1208 20.97 77.91 -41.00
CA ALA A 1208 20.90 79.04 -41.91
C ALA A 1208 22.01 78.93 -42.98
N GLN A 1209 21.62 78.94 -44.27
CA GLN A 1209 22.58 79.11 -45.35
C GLN A 1209 23.12 80.54 -45.37
N THR A 1210 24.44 80.67 -45.45
CA THR A 1210 25.12 81.91 -45.88
C THR A 1210 25.81 81.66 -47.21
N SER A 1211 25.64 82.56 -48.17
CA SER A 1211 26.03 82.41 -49.57
C SER A 1211 27.27 83.23 -49.94
N GLY A 1212 28.14 82.66 -50.79
CA GLY A 1212 29.28 83.36 -51.41
C GLY A 1212 30.56 83.35 -50.58
N GLU A 1213 31.77 83.42 -51.18
CA GLU A 1213 32.13 83.45 -52.61
C GLU A 1213 33.43 82.65 -52.87
N THR A 1214 33.87 82.60 -54.13
CA THR A 1214 35.19 82.12 -54.63
C THR A 1214 36.38 82.65 -53.81
N ILE A 1215 37.53 81.96 -53.74
CA ILE A 1215 38.18 81.09 -54.74
C ILE A 1215 38.54 79.72 -54.16
#